data_AF-A0A4D4JXH4-F1
#
_entry.id   AF-A0A4D4JXH4-F1
#
_cell.length_a   1.000
_cell.length_b   1.000
_cell.length_c   1.000
_cell.angle_alpha   90.00
_cell.angle_beta   90.00
_cell.angle_gamma   90.00
#
_symmetry.space_group_name_H-M   'P 1'
#
loop_
_entity.id
_entity.type
_entity.pdbx_description
1 polymer ?
#
loop_
_entity_poly.entity_id
_entity_poly.type
_entity_poly.pdbx_seq_one_letter_code
_entity_poly.pdbx_strand_id
1 'polypeptide(L)'
;MSWTPATASDRASPATWRSQPWWPLAACLLALLLVGAATFTRTWHALEFKTFDVLTALAAPQRSTLPVVILAIDEPTFQELQQTWPFPRSVHAALLQRLHADGAAAVGFDVVFAEPSTEAEDAALDSAIALAGPVVLAAEREKIDSSNAALWLDVLPLQRFLEAGADAGDAGVEPDDDFVVRRAPVARESFALRLAQRAAEARGQQRPALRHFDWIGYRGARGTFDTRSYYQALEPGLLPAGFFKNKIVLVGRSTRTATELTRRQADLFNSPFGTAGGERLFPGVELQATLVDNYLTGGGLRSVHEGWTLALVLLVLPVLLWGNRRLPLAGAAALAAALVVAIALGSWWLFARFQLWWPPLLPAAAAVAIYGAAALAGYAAVRQRARQTRAMFAQYVPPAVVERLIAHPELMRLGGESREVTLMFTDLASFTTLSEQLSADQTVEVLTAYFNAMTPIVHATGGTLDKFIGDAVMAFWGAPLDDPQHAEHAVAAAVAMQQAMQALVAGLAARGLPPIHMRIGLHTGRVVVGNVGSEQRFSYTAIGDAVNLAARLEGANKAFGTGILLSAATAAQLPPTVALRALDDVIVKGKTEPVRVFTPCDDATVREASSAALAAFHARDWPGAEAQLARVLERLPGDLAATRLRERVAEARALPADAPWFPAVALDKL
;
A
#
# COMPACT_ATOMS: atom_id res chain seq x y z
N MET A 1 -7.85 -38.80 -52.48
CA MET A 1 -9.09 -38.08 -52.10
C MET A 1 -8.79 -37.27 -50.85
N SER A 2 -8.31 -36.05 -51.06
CA SER A 2 -7.85 -35.09 -50.07
C SER A 2 -8.87 -33.95 -50.03
N TRP A 3 -9.61 -33.85 -48.92
CA TRP A 3 -10.54 -32.75 -48.69
C TRP A 3 -9.77 -31.55 -48.13
N THR A 4 -9.75 -30.48 -48.90
CA THR A 4 -9.28 -29.15 -48.53
C THR A 4 -10.28 -28.47 -47.58
N PRO A 5 -9.83 -27.79 -46.51
CA PRO A 5 -10.71 -27.08 -45.59
C PRO A 5 -10.99 -25.65 -46.07
N ALA A 6 -12.10 -25.12 -45.55
CA ALA A 6 -12.76 -23.87 -45.88
C ALA A 6 -11.88 -22.61 -45.77
N THR A 7 -12.18 -21.67 -46.67
CA THR A 7 -11.56 -20.35 -46.80
C THR A 7 -11.98 -19.40 -45.69
N ALA A 8 -10.98 -18.63 -45.25
CA ALA A 8 -11.02 -17.55 -44.27
C ALA A 8 -12.12 -16.50 -44.50
N SER A 9 -13.02 -16.35 -43.53
CA SER A 9 -13.76 -15.09 -43.31
C SER A 9 -13.98 -14.76 -41.82
N ASP A 10 -13.15 -15.29 -40.92
CA ASP A 10 -13.12 -14.89 -39.50
C ASP A 10 -11.96 -13.91 -39.28
N ARG A 11 -12.10 -12.70 -39.83
CA ARG A 11 -11.32 -11.56 -39.33
C ARG A 11 -12.00 -11.07 -38.06
N ALA A 12 -11.71 -11.78 -36.98
CA ALA A 12 -11.78 -11.20 -35.65
C ALA A 12 -11.11 -9.82 -35.68
N SER A 13 -11.84 -8.83 -35.19
CA SER A 13 -11.34 -7.51 -34.85
C SER A 13 -9.96 -7.64 -34.16
N PRO A 14 -8.98 -6.79 -34.48
CA PRO A 14 -7.68 -6.86 -33.83
C PRO A 14 -7.92 -6.61 -32.35
N ALA A 15 -7.77 -7.66 -31.55
CA ALA A 15 -7.66 -7.56 -30.10
C ALA A 15 -6.60 -6.49 -29.86
N THR A 16 -7.04 -5.31 -29.44
CA THR A 16 -6.15 -4.24 -29.02
C THR A 16 -5.23 -4.87 -27.98
N TRP A 17 -3.94 -4.97 -28.33
CA TRP A 17 -2.90 -5.27 -27.38
C TRP A 17 -2.99 -4.19 -26.31
N ARG A 18 -3.78 -4.45 -25.25
CA ARG A 18 -3.89 -3.59 -24.09
C ARG A 18 -2.47 -3.44 -23.58
N SER A 19 -1.88 -2.29 -23.86
CA SER A 19 -0.56 -1.90 -23.38
C SER A 19 -0.52 -2.25 -21.91
N GLN A 20 0.38 -3.18 -21.58
CA GLN A 20 0.53 -3.60 -20.21
C GLN A 20 0.86 -2.33 -19.41
N PRO A 21 0.13 -2.04 -18.32
CA PRO A 21 0.35 -0.80 -17.60
C PRO A 21 1.83 -0.71 -17.20
N TRP A 22 2.51 0.36 -17.61
CA TRP A 22 3.93 0.62 -17.36
C TRP A 22 4.19 1.08 -15.91
N TRP A 23 3.14 1.51 -15.21
CA TRP A 23 3.22 2.08 -13.88
C TRP A 23 3.69 1.13 -12.75
N PRO A 24 3.51 -0.22 -12.77
CA PRO A 24 4.11 -1.11 -11.77
C PRO A 24 5.63 -1.14 -11.88
N LEU A 25 6.15 -1.08 -13.11
CA LEU A 25 7.59 -0.95 -13.37
C LEU A 25 8.09 0.40 -12.85
N ALA A 26 7.38 1.50 -13.15
CA ALA A 26 7.71 2.81 -12.61
C ALA A 26 7.70 2.86 -11.07
N ALA A 27 6.73 2.20 -10.42
CA ALA A 27 6.67 2.10 -8.96
C ALA A 27 7.88 1.32 -8.40
N CYS A 28 8.27 0.22 -9.04
CA CYS A 28 9.47 -0.54 -8.64
C CYS A 28 10.75 0.28 -8.86
N LEU A 29 10.88 1.00 -9.97
CA LEU A 29 12.03 1.87 -10.24
C LEU A 29 12.12 2.99 -9.21
N LEU A 30 11.00 3.62 -8.84
CA LEU A 30 10.96 4.61 -7.76
C LEU A 30 11.37 4.00 -6.41
N ALA A 31 10.88 2.80 -6.09
CA ALA A 31 11.27 2.12 -4.85
C ALA A 31 12.77 1.78 -4.83
N LEU A 32 13.35 1.36 -5.97
CA LEU A 32 14.78 1.15 -6.10
C LEU A 32 15.59 2.44 -5.98
N LEU A 33 15.10 3.55 -6.54
CA LEU A 33 15.74 4.87 -6.36
C LEU A 33 15.73 5.30 -4.89
N LEU A 34 14.65 5.04 -4.16
CA LEU A 34 14.57 5.34 -2.72
C LEU A 34 15.52 4.45 -1.89
N VAL A 35 15.61 3.16 -2.22
CA VAL A 35 16.60 2.26 -1.60
C VAL A 35 18.02 2.72 -1.93
N GLY A 36 18.29 3.10 -3.17
CA GLY A 36 19.58 3.66 -3.59
C GLY A 36 19.90 4.98 -2.89
N ALA A 37 18.92 5.87 -2.69
CA ALA A 37 19.12 7.09 -1.91
C ALA A 37 19.44 6.78 -0.43
N ALA A 38 18.85 5.72 0.13
CA ALA A 38 19.13 5.31 1.50
C ALA A 38 20.59 4.88 1.69
N THR A 39 21.29 4.38 0.67
CA THR A 39 22.69 3.96 0.78
C THR A 39 23.65 5.11 1.10
N PHE A 40 23.24 6.36 0.87
CA PHE A 40 24.03 7.56 1.22
C PHE A 40 23.84 8.01 2.68
N THR A 41 23.01 7.30 3.45
CA THR A 41 22.71 7.68 4.84
C THR A 41 23.60 6.95 5.83
N ARG A 42 23.96 7.61 6.95
CA ARG A 42 24.71 6.98 8.05
C ARG A 42 24.00 5.76 8.64
N THR A 43 22.67 5.80 8.68
CA THR A 43 21.84 4.69 9.16
C THR A 43 21.97 3.44 8.32
N TRP A 44 22.14 3.58 7.00
CA TRP A 44 22.37 2.45 6.11
C TRP A 44 23.71 1.79 6.38
N HIS A 45 24.79 2.58 6.42
CA HIS A 45 26.12 2.06 6.74
C HIS A 45 26.18 1.39 8.12
N ALA A 46 25.50 1.95 9.12
CA ALA A 46 25.41 1.34 10.45
C ALA A 46 24.73 -0.04 10.43
N LEU A 47 23.69 -0.24 9.60
CA LEU A 47 23.06 -1.54 9.43
C LEU A 47 23.94 -2.51 8.66
N GLU A 48 24.59 -2.05 7.59
CA GLU A 48 25.51 -2.84 6.77
C GLU A 48 26.71 -3.34 7.59
N PHE A 49 27.33 -2.48 8.41
CA PHE A 49 28.41 -2.87 9.30
C PHE A 49 27.97 -3.86 10.38
N LYS A 50 26.74 -3.77 10.89
CA LYS A 50 26.21 -4.81 11.77
C LYS A 50 26.07 -6.16 11.05
N THR A 51 25.72 -6.16 9.75
CA THR A 51 25.71 -7.42 8.99
C THR A 51 27.12 -7.99 8.85
N PHE A 52 28.14 -7.15 8.60
CA PHE A 52 29.54 -7.57 8.61
C PHE A 52 29.94 -8.18 9.96
N ASP A 53 29.53 -7.56 11.07
CA ASP A 53 29.88 -8.01 12.41
C ASP A 53 29.30 -9.38 12.72
N VAL A 54 28.02 -9.59 12.37
CA VAL A 54 27.35 -10.88 12.54
C VAL A 54 28.03 -11.95 11.69
N LEU A 55 28.36 -11.67 10.42
CA LEU A 55 29.06 -12.65 9.57
C LEU A 55 30.46 -12.96 10.11
N THR A 56 31.17 -11.96 10.63
CA THR A 56 32.49 -12.13 11.27
C THR A 56 32.39 -13.05 12.48
N ALA A 57 31.45 -12.78 13.38
CA ALA A 57 31.24 -13.60 14.58
C ALA A 57 30.89 -15.06 14.24
N LEU A 58 30.10 -15.28 13.19
CA LEU A 58 29.68 -16.62 12.76
C LEU A 58 30.75 -17.39 11.97
N ALA A 59 31.60 -16.70 11.22
CA ALA A 59 32.57 -17.33 10.31
C ALA A 59 34.00 -17.39 10.86
N ALA A 60 34.31 -16.69 11.96
CA ALA A 60 35.64 -16.68 12.53
C ALA A 60 36.11 -18.10 12.93
N PRO A 61 37.33 -18.52 12.54
CA PRO A 61 37.83 -19.89 12.74
C PRO A 61 38.12 -20.26 14.21
N GLN A 62 38.09 -19.29 15.12
CA GLN A 62 38.42 -19.41 16.55
C GLN A 62 39.85 -19.89 16.85
N ARG A 63 40.76 -19.78 15.87
CA ARG A 63 42.20 -20.10 16.00
C ARG A 63 43.01 -19.49 14.86
N SER A 64 44.28 -19.18 15.12
CA SER A 64 45.28 -18.93 14.08
C SER A 64 46.06 -20.23 13.79
N THR A 65 46.47 -20.41 12.52
CA THR A 65 47.37 -21.50 12.10
C THR A 65 48.84 -21.10 12.14
N LEU A 66 49.14 -19.83 12.40
CA LEU A 66 50.50 -19.32 12.48
C LEU A 66 51.00 -19.37 13.93
N PRO A 67 52.30 -19.62 14.15
CA PRO A 67 52.89 -19.58 15.48
C PRO A 67 53.17 -18.11 15.87
N VAL A 68 52.11 -17.33 16.07
CA VAL A 68 52.17 -15.97 16.61
C VAL A 68 51.94 -16.03 18.11
N VAL A 69 52.78 -15.35 18.89
CA VAL A 69 52.64 -15.21 20.34
C VAL A 69 52.61 -13.73 20.69
N ILE A 70 51.72 -13.37 21.60
CA ILE A 70 51.63 -12.02 22.15
C ILE A 70 52.28 -12.03 23.53
N LEU A 71 53.20 -11.11 23.75
CA LEU A 71 53.73 -10.75 25.06
C LEU A 71 53.02 -9.49 25.53
N ALA A 72 52.02 -9.69 26.37
CA ALA A 72 51.17 -8.66 26.92
C ALA A 72 51.89 -7.93 28.06
N ILE A 73 52.09 -6.62 27.91
CA ILE A 73 52.41 -5.73 29.02
C ILE A 73 51.09 -5.51 29.78
N ASP A 74 50.93 -6.28 30.85
CA ASP A 74 49.70 -6.43 31.62
C ASP A 74 49.93 -6.21 33.12
N GLU A 75 48.87 -6.36 33.92
CA GLU A 75 48.88 -6.05 35.35
C GLU A 75 49.87 -6.95 36.11
N PRO A 76 49.91 -8.27 35.86
CA PRO A 76 50.97 -9.14 36.38
C PRO A 76 52.39 -8.64 36.05
N THR A 77 52.61 -8.12 34.84
CA THR A 77 53.93 -7.58 34.47
C THR A 77 54.34 -6.40 35.35
N PHE A 78 53.44 -5.47 35.63
CA PHE A 78 53.72 -4.34 36.53
C PHE A 78 53.97 -4.79 37.97
N GLN A 79 53.21 -5.79 38.45
CA GLN A 79 53.33 -6.32 39.80
C GLN A 79 54.65 -7.04 40.03
N GLU A 80 55.08 -7.87 39.07
CA GLU A 80 56.32 -8.64 39.18
C GLU A 80 57.57 -7.80 38.93
N LEU A 81 57.56 -6.93 37.91
CA LEU A 81 58.71 -6.08 37.62
C LEU A 81 58.87 -4.91 38.62
N GLN A 82 57.81 -4.54 39.34
CA GLN A 82 57.77 -3.40 40.26
C GLN A 82 58.25 -2.08 39.63
N GLN A 83 57.98 -1.90 38.33
CA GLN A 83 58.37 -0.72 37.56
C GLN A 83 57.15 0.02 37.04
N THR A 84 57.28 1.32 36.80
CA THR A 84 56.24 2.16 36.19
C THR A 84 56.44 2.28 34.68
N TRP A 85 55.36 2.52 33.95
CA TRP A 85 55.43 2.84 32.52
C TRP A 85 55.97 4.27 32.29
N PRO A 86 56.81 4.52 31.26
CA PRO A 86 57.44 3.54 30.36
C PRO A 86 58.57 2.76 31.02
N PHE A 87 58.73 1.49 30.65
CA PHE A 87 59.84 0.67 31.14
C PHE A 87 61.20 1.16 30.60
N PRO A 88 62.30 0.97 31.36
CA PRO A 88 63.65 1.24 30.88
C PRO A 88 63.97 0.43 29.61
N ARG A 89 64.75 1.01 28.71
CA ARG A 89 65.14 0.40 27.44
C ARG A 89 66.00 -0.84 27.65
N SER A 90 66.77 -0.90 28.73
CA SER A 90 67.53 -2.07 29.18
C SER A 90 66.62 -3.29 29.45
N VAL A 91 65.39 -3.09 29.91
CA VAL A 91 64.40 -4.16 30.11
C VAL A 91 63.89 -4.71 28.76
N HIS A 92 63.64 -3.83 27.79
CA HIS A 92 63.29 -4.24 26.42
C HIS A 92 64.47 -4.92 25.71
N ALA A 93 65.69 -4.46 25.94
CA ALA A 93 66.92 -5.06 25.44
C ALA A 93 67.12 -6.48 25.97
N ALA A 94 66.95 -6.70 27.27
CA ALA A 94 67.03 -8.02 27.89
C ALA A 94 65.98 -9.00 27.34
N LEU A 95 64.74 -8.53 27.14
CA LEU A 95 63.70 -9.31 26.49
C LEU A 95 64.13 -9.71 25.08
N LEU A 96 64.56 -8.74 24.28
CA LEU A 96 64.93 -8.97 22.90
C LEU A 96 66.08 -9.98 22.76
N GLN A 97 67.11 -9.86 23.61
CA GLN A 97 68.22 -10.82 23.67
C GLN A 97 67.72 -12.24 24.00
N ARG A 98 66.80 -12.37 24.97
CA ARG A 98 66.20 -13.66 25.33
C ARG A 98 65.39 -14.26 24.18
N LEU A 99 64.57 -13.47 23.51
CA LEU A 99 63.76 -13.90 22.36
C LEU A 99 64.65 -14.34 21.19
N HIS A 100 65.73 -13.62 20.92
CA HIS A 100 66.71 -13.99 19.90
C HIS A 100 67.42 -15.30 20.27
N ALA A 101 67.92 -15.43 21.50
CA ALA A 101 68.59 -16.64 21.97
C ALA A 101 67.68 -17.89 21.94
N ASP A 102 66.37 -17.72 22.15
CA ASP A 102 65.37 -18.80 22.07
C ASP A 102 64.93 -19.11 20.62
N GLY A 103 65.36 -18.31 19.65
CA GLY A 103 65.16 -18.53 18.21
C GLY A 103 63.87 -17.94 17.64
N ALA A 104 63.39 -16.81 18.16
CA ALA A 104 62.24 -16.08 17.59
C ALA A 104 62.48 -15.74 16.10
N ALA A 105 61.43 -15.88 15.27
CA ALA A 105 61.53 -15.62 13.82
C ALA A 105 61.53 -14.12 13.51
N ALA A 106 60.74 -13.34 14.24
CA ALA A 106 60.72 -11.88 14.20
C ALA A 106 60.08 -11.36 15.48
N VAL A 107 60.47 -10.15 15.90
CA VAL A 107 59.95 -9.49 17.10
C VAL A 107 59.38 -8.13 16.70
N GLY A 108 58.11 -7.90 17.01
CA GLY A 108 57.45 -6.61 16.84
C GLY A 108 57.20 -5.96 18.19
N PHE A 109 57.66 -4.72 18.39
CA PHE A 109 57.28 -3.90 19.53
C PHE A 109 56.19 -2.91 19.12
N ASP A 110 54.98 -3.15 19.62
CA ASP A 110 53.84 -2.24 19.56
C ASP A 110 53.96 -1.17 20.65
N VAL A 111 55.11 -0.48 20.63
CA VAL A 111 55.53 0.58 21.55
C VAL A 111 56.33 1.59 20.75
N VAL A 112 55.90 2.86 20.78
CA VAL A 112 56.56 3.93 20.04
C VAL A 112 57.76 4.45 20.84
N PHE A 113 58.94 4.36 20.24
CA PHE A 113 60.22 4.72 20.85
C PHE A 113 60.80 6.01 20.26
N ALA A 114 60.01 7.08 20.24
CA ALA A 114 60.34 8.33 19.54
C ALA A 114 61.15 9.33 20.38
N GLU A 115 61.04 9.28 21.71
CA GLU A 115 61.75 10.20 22.62
C GLU A 115 63.05 9.58 23.15
N PRO A 116 64.16 10.36 23.21
CA PRO A 116 65.43 9.91 23.79
C PRO A 116 65.29 9.67 25.30
N SER A 117 65.94 8.62 25.80
CA SER A 117 66.05 8.31 27.23
C SER A 117 67.40 8.80 27.77
N THR A 118 68.10 7.97 28.55
CA THR A 118 69.53 8.19 28.84
C THR A 118 70.39 7.44 27.84
N GLU A 119 71.61 7.91 27.59
CA GLU A 119 72.51 7.28 26.61
C GLU A 119 72.78 5.80 26.93
N ALA A 120 72.90 5.44 28.22
CA ALA A 120 73.09 4.05 28.63
C ALA A 120 71.88 3.16 28.32
N GLU A 121 70.67 3.71 28.47
CA GLU A 121 69.42 3.00 28.19
C GLU A 121 69.22 2.83 26.68
N ASP A 122 69.36 3.90 25.91
CA ASP A 122 69.22 3.84 24.45
C ASP A 122 70.31 2.96 23.81
N ALA A 123 71.56 3.01 24.32
CA ALA A 123 72.64 2.12 23.89
C ALA A 123 72.42 0.65 24.25
N ALA A 124 71.68 0.35 25.32
CA ALA A 124 71.36 -1.04 25.65
C ALA A 124 70.40 -1.63 24.60
N LEU A 125 69.40 -0.86 24.17
CA LEU A 125 68.41 -1.31 23.19
C LEU A 125 68.95 -1.32 21.76
N ASP A 126 69.73 -0.32 21.33
CA ASP A 126 70.32 -0.31 19.99
C ASP A 126 71.26 -1.51 19.78
N SER A 127 72.07 -1.85 20.79
CA SER A 127 72.98 -3.00 20.75
C SER A 127 72.22 -4.33 20.73
N ALA A 128 71.10 -4.42 21.46
CA ALA A 128 70.23 -5.59 21.40
C ALA A 128 69.53 -5.74 20.05
N ILE A 129 69.10 -4.64 19.42
CA ILE A 129 68.52 -4.65 18.06
C ILE A 129 69.55 -5.14 17.04
N ALA A 130 70.78 -4.62 17.10
CA ALA A 130 71.85 -5.00 16.17
C ALA A 130 72.24 -6.49 16.26
N LEU A 131 72.05 -7.11 17.43
CA LEU A 131 72.35 -8.52 17.68
C LEU A 131 71.16 -9.45 17.43
N ALA A 132 69.93 -8.92 17.49
CA ALA A 132 68.72 -9.72 17.40
C ALA A 132 68.33 -10.05 15.96
N GLY A 133 67.34 -10.95 15.82
CA GLY A 133 66.70 -11.22 14.53
C GLY A 133 65.88 -10.01 14.06
N PRO A 134 65.05 -10.14 13.02
CA PRO A 134 64.31 -9.00 12.51
C PRO A 134 63.43 -8.34 13.59
N VAL A 135 63.68 -7.05 13.84
CA VAL A 135 62.93 -6.24 14.81
C VAL A 135 62.12 -5.19 14.06
N VAL A 136 60.84 -5.10 14.38
CA VAL A 136 59.96 -4.04 13.87
C VAL A 136 59.44 -3.23 15.05
N LEU A 137 59.54 -1.91 14.97
CA LEU A 137 59.09 -0.97 15.98
C LEU A 137 57.84 -0.23 15.47
N ALA A 138 56.89 0.03 16.36
CA ALA A 138 55.72 0.83 16.05
C ALA A 138 56.11 2.30 15.81
N ALA A 139 55.52 2.87 14.76
CA ALA A 139 55.38 4.30 14.52
C ALA A 139 53.91 4.67 14.65
N GLU A 140 53.63 5.95 14.90
CA GLU A 140 52.27 6.46 15.02
C GLU A 140 52.08 7.69 14.12
N ARG A 141 50.85 7.90 13.61
CA ARG A 141 50.46 9.15 12.96
C ARG A 141 49.63 10.01 13.88
N GLU A 142 50.18 11.15 14.29
CA GLU A 142 49.44 12.13 15.06
C GLU A 142 48.81 13.18 14.14
N LYS A 143 47.52 13.42 14.34
CA LYS A 143 46.83 14.55 13.72
C LYS A 143 46.95 15.77 14.63
N ILE A 144 47.71 16.75 14.19
CA ILE A 144 47.83 18.05 14.84
C ILE A 144 46.81 19.00 14.19
N ASP A 145 45.69 19.21 14.88
CA ASP A 145 44.71 20.23 14.51
C ASP A 145 45.19 21.61 14.97
N SER A 146 45.67 22.41 14.02
CA SER A 146 45.93 23.84 14.23
C SER A 146 44.71 24.68 13.84
N SER A 147 44.67 25.95 14.26
CA SER A 147 43.53 26.84 13.97
C SER A 147 43.22 27.00 12.48
N ASN A 148 44.18 26.73 11.59
CA ASN A 148 44.06 26.95 10.15
C ASN A 148 44.26 25.68 9.30
N ALA A 149 44.72 24.56 9.88
CA ALA A 149 44.98 23.32 9.15
C ALA A 149 45.08 22.09 10.06
N ALA A 150 44.67 20.94 9.55
CA ALA A 150 45.01 19.63 10.09
C ALA A 150 46.31 19.14 9.45
N LEU A 151 47.36 18.94 10.24
CA LEU A 151 48.62 18.33 9.80
C LEU A 151 48.70 16.91 10.34
N TRP A 152 49.08 15.96 9.49
CA TRP A 152 49.42 14.61 9.92
C TRP A 152 50.93 14.52 10.07
N LEU A 153 51.41 14.18 11.27
CA LEU A 153 52.82 14.00 11.60
C LEU A 153 53.10 12.53 11.84
N ASP A 154 54.04 11.96 11.09
CA ASP A 154 54.56 10.62 11.37
C ASP A 154 55.55 10.69 12.54
N VAL A 155 55.22 10.06 13.66
CA VAL A 155 56.06 9.90 14.85
C VAL A 155 56.83 8.59 14.72
N LEU A 156 58.07 8.67 14.23
CA LEU A 156 58.94 7.53 14.02
C LEU A 156 59.77 7.19 15.28
N PRO A 157 60.21 5.93 15.44
CA PRO A 157 61.23 5.57 16.42
C PRO A 157 62.52 6.38 16.24
N LEU A 158 63.32 6.52 17.30
CA LEU A 158 64.63 7.19 17.23
C LEU A 158 65.48 6.61 16.10
N GLN A 159 66.12 7.52 15.35
CA GLN A 159 66.93 7.17 14.18
C GLN A 159 68.01 6.13 14.49
N ARG A 160 68.61 6.16 15.69
CA ARG A 160 69.63 5.20 16.13
C ARG A 160 69.14 3.75 16.14
N PHE A 161 67.85 3.52 16.43
CA PHE A 161 67.29 2.16 16.42
C PHE A 161 67.09 1.65 14.99
N LEU A 162 66.75 2.56 14.07
CA LEU A 162 66.64 2.24 12.64
C LEU A 162 68.02 1.94 12.06
N GLU A 163 69.04 2.73 12.42
CA GLU A 163 70.44 2.49 12.03
C GLU A 163 71.01 1.20 12.61
N ALA A 164 70.56 0.79 13.80
CA ALA A 164 70.89 -0.50 14.40
C ALA A 164 70.23 -1.70 13.68
N GLY A 165 69.32 -1.46 12.74
CA GLY A 165 68.72 -2.50 11.90
C GLY A 165 67.24 -2.80 12.19
N ALA A 166 66.57 -2.02 13.05
CA ALA A 166 65.12 -2.13 13.19
C ALA A 166 64.39 -1.47 12.01
N ASP A 167 63.25 -2.04 11.61
CA ASP A 167 62.31 -1.35 10.75
C ASP A 167 61.25 -0.63 11.58
N ALA A 168 60.64 0.41 10.99
CA ALA A 168 59.46 1.06 11.53
C ALA A 168 58.23 0.77 10.66
N GLY A 169 57.06 0.68 11.28
CA GLY A 169 55.79 0.67 10.57
C GLY A 169 54.67 1.29 11.40
N ASP A 170 53.70 1.87 10.72
CA ASP A 170 52.56 2.56 11.35
C ASP A 170 51.64 1.54 12.05
N ALA A 171 51.55 1.61 13.38
CA ALA A 171 50.66 0.77 14.19
C ALA A 171 49.23 1.34 14.28
N GLY A 172 48.99 2.52 13.70
CA GLY A 172 47.68 3.15 13.67
C GLY A 172 46.62 2.30 12.98
N VAL A 173 45.45 2.24 13.61
CA VAL A 173 44.24 1.65 13.04
C VAL A 173 43.12 2.69 13.03
N GLU A 174 42.29 2.66 12.01
CA GLU A 174 41.21 3.62 11.84
C GLU A 174 39.87 2.93 12.16
N PRO A 175 39.23 3.27 13.28
CA PRO A 175 37.89 2.77 13.57
C PRO A 175 36.84 3.41 12.66
N ASP A 176 35.78 2.68 12.35
CA ASP A 176 34.60 3.23 11.67
C ASP A 176 33.84 4.22 12.60
N ASP A 177 32.81 4.89 12.08
CA ASP A 177 31.97 5.87 12.81
C ASP A 177 31.38 5.34 14.14
N ASP A 178 31.27 4.01 14.29
CA ASP A 178 30.79 3.34 15.50
C ASP A 178 31.91 2.83 16.43
N PHE A 179 33.13 3.31 16.22
CA PHE A 179 34.35 3.00 16.96
C PHE A 179 34.85 1.55 16.83
N VAL A 180 34.26 0.75 15.94
CA VAL A 180 34.70 -0.63 15.67
C VAL A 180 35.72 -0.64 14.54
N VAL A 181 36.79 -1.41 14.69
CA VAL A 181 37.82 -1.52 13.65
C VAL A 181 37.51 -2.70 12.73
N ARG A 182 37.14 -2.44 11.48
CA ARG A 182 36.81 -3.49 10.49
C ARG A 182 37.71 -3.50 9.27
N ARG A 183 38.33 -2.37 8.96
CA ARG A 183 39.09 -2.16 7.72
C ARG A 183 40.58 -2.33 7.95
N ALA A 184 41.27 -2.81 6.93
CA ALA A 184 42.73 -2.85 6.93
C ALA A 184 43.29 -1.42 6.95
N PRO A 185 44.45 -1.18 7.59
CA PRO A 185 45.09 0.13 7.57
C PRO A 185 45.40 0.59 6.14
N VAL A 186 45.13 1.86 5.85
CA VAL A 186 45.41 2.49 4.54
C VAL A 186 46.91 2.76 4.35
N ALA A 187 47.68 2.82 5.45
CA ALA A 187 49.11 3.07 5.42
C ALA A 187 49.84 2.01 4.56
N ARG A 188 50.60 2.48 3.56
CA ARG A 188 51.40 1.62 2.67
C ARG A 188 52.45 0.80 3.42
N GLU A 189 52.84 1.23 4.62
CA GLU A 189 53.87 0.60 5.46
C GLU A 189 53.36 0.44 6.91
N SER A 190 52.28 -0.31 7.09
CA SER A 190 51.79 -0.62 8.44
C SER A 190 52.76 -1.52 9.21
N PHE A 191 52.74 -1.39 10.54
CA PHE A 191 53.53 -2.19 11.48
C PHE A 191 53.34 -3.69 11.23
N ALA A 192 52.10 -4.15 11.15
CA ALA A 192 51.79 -5.55 10.87
C ALA A 192 52.29 -6.01 9.50
N LEU A 193 52.22 -5.17 8.46
CA LEU A 193 52.75 -5.52 7.14
C LEU A 193 54.28 -5.68 7.17
N ARG A 194 54.99 -4.75 7.82
CA ARG A 194 56.45 -4.81 8.00
C ARG A 194 56.87 -6.03 8.81
N LEU A 195 56.18 -6.31 9.91
CA LEU A 195 56.47 -7.50 10.72
C LEU A 195 56.20 -8.79 9.94
N ALA A 196 55.12 -8.85 9.16
CA ALA A 196 54.83 -9.99 8.28
C ALA A 196 55.93 -10.18 7.21
N GLN A 197 56.39 -9.10 6.58
CA GLN A 197 57.50 -9.13 5.61
C GLN A 197 58.75 -9.77 6.24
N ARG A 198 59.20 -9.21 7.37
CA ARG A 198 60.42 -9.65 8.04
C ARG A 198 60.34 -11.05 8.62
N ALA A 199 59.20 -11.41 9.20
CA ALA A 199 58.96 -12.78 9.67
C ALA A 199 59.03 -13.81 8.54
N ALA A 200 58.55 -13.47 7.34
CA ALA A 200 58.61 -14.36 6.20
C ALA A 200 60.02 -14.45 5.60
N GLU A 201 60.75 -13.33 5.51
CA GLU A 201 62.15 -13.28 5.10
C GLU A 201 63.04 -14.14 6.02
N ALA A 202 62.88 -14.02 7.34
CA ALA A 202 63.62 -14.81 8.33
C ALA A 202 63.31 -16.32 8.24
N ARG A 203 62.15 -16.69 7.71
CA ARG A 203 61.78 -18.09 7.42
C ARG A 203 62.27 -18.56 6.04
N GLY A 204 63.12 -17.79 5.37
CA GLY A 204 63.72 -18.14 4.08
C GLY A 204 62.84 -17.83 2.86
N GLN A 205 61.78 -17.04 3.00
CA GLN A 205 60.95 -16.61 1.86
C GLN A 205 61.52 -15.35 1.22
N GLN A 206 62.24 -15.48 0.10
CA GLN A 206 62.86 -14.33 -0.60
C GLN A 206 61.87 -13.32 -1.20
N ARG A 207 60.62 -13.76 -1.46
CA ARG A 207 59.52 -12.89 -1.88
C ARG A 207 58.24 -13.35 -1.16
N PRO A 208 57.94 -12.80 0.02
CA PRO A 208 56.75 -13.21 0.75
C PRO A 208 55.50 -12.90 -0.06
N ALA A 209 54.62 -13.89 -0.24
CA ALA A 209 53.35 -13.75 -0.96
C ALA A 209 52.31 -13.04 -0.07
N LEU A 210 52.56 -11.78 0.26
CA LEU A 210 51.68 -10.96 1.08
C LEU A 210 50.44 -10.62 0.28
N ARG A 211 49.26 -10.87 0.86
CA ARG A 211 48.00 -10.61 0.19
C ARG A 211 47.44 -9.28 0.62
N HIS A 212 47.01 -8.48 -0.35
CA HIS A 212 46.22 -7.29 -0.11
C HIS A 212 44.77 -7.66 0.22
N PHE A 213 44.18 -6.94 1.16
CA PHE A 213 42.81 -7.10 1.63
C PHE A 213 42.27 -5.74 2.09
N ASP A 214 40.94 -5.57 2.02
CA ASP A 214 40.27 -4.32 2.39
C ASP A 214 39.74 -4.39 3.83
N TRP A 215 39.33 -5.59 4.26
CA TRP A 215 38.65 -5.84 5.53
C TRP A 215 39.43 -6.86 6.36
N ILE A 216 39.44 -6.66 7.67
CA ILE A 216 40.10 -7.54 8.63
C ILE A 216 39.30 -8.84 8.75
N GLY A 217 39.95 -9.95 8.41
CA GLY A 217 39.44 -11.29 8.67
C GLY A 217 39.82 -11.74 10.07
N TYR A 218 39.00 -11.35 11.05
CA TYR A 218 39.20 -11.71 12.46
C TYR A 218 39.27 -13.22 12.67
N ARG A 219 40.17 -13.66 13.56
CA ARG A 219 40.37 -15.08 13.87
C ARG A 219 39.45 -15.61 14.96
N GLY A 220 38.96 -14.75 15.84
CA GLY A 220 38.05 -15.10 16.92
C GLY A 220 37.93 -13.94 17.88
N ALA A 221 37.24 -14.16 19.00
CA ALA A 221 37.15 -13.18 20.07
C ALA A 221 38.52 -12.98 20.77
N ARG A 222 38.59 -12.04 21.71
CA ARG A 222 39.81 -11.75 22.48
C ARG A 222 40.39 -13.02 23.09
N GLY A 223 41.71 -13.15 23.03
CA GLY A 223 42.44 -14.33 23.51
C GLY A 223 42.51 -15.47 22.48
N THR A 224 42.33 -15.18 21.19
CA THR A 224 42.47 -16.19 20.13
C THR A 224 43.93 -16.56 19.89
N PHE A 225 44.85 -15.62 20.13
CA PHE A 225 46.29 -15.84 20.05
C PHE A 225 46.87 -16.30 21.39
N ASP A 226 47.96 -17.07 21.36
CA ASP A 226 48.67 -17.49 22.58
C ASP A 226 49.35 -16.27 23.22
N THR A 227 48.71 -15.75 24.26
CA THR A 227 49.15 -14.55 24.98
C THR A 227 49.82 -14.95 26.29
N ARG A 228 51.03 -14.43 26.51
CA ARG A 228 51.80 -14.56 27.76
C ARG A 228 52.07 -13.17 28.32
N SER A 229 52.19 -13.07 29.63
CA SER A 229 52.57 -11.80 30.25
C SER A 229 54.03 -11.50 29.93
N TYR A 230 54.36 -10.23 29.72
CA TYR A 230 55.70 -9.76 29.33
C TYR A 230 56.80 -10.24 30.28
N TYR A 231 56.56 -10.22 31.60
CA TYR A 231 57.53 -10.68 32.60
C TYR A 231 57.89 -12.17 32.47
N GLN A 232 56.94 -13.01 32.01
CA GLN A 232 57.16 -14.46 31.84
C GLN A 232 58.22 -14.77 30.78
N ALA A 233 58.40 -13.86 29.81
CA ALA A 233 59.43 -13.98 28.79
C ALA A 233 60.81 -13.51 29.28
N LEU A 234 60.86 -12.63 30.28
CA LEU A 234 62.09 -12.13 30.87
C LEU A 234 62.69 -13.11 31.89
N GLU A 235 61.85 -13.71 32.73
CA GLU A 235 62.30 -14.59 33.80
C GLU A 235 62.59 -16.01 33.29
N PRO A 236 63.82 -16.52 33.46
CA PRO A 236 64.16 -17.88 33.07
C PRO A 236 63.31 -18.91 33.84
N GLY A 237 62.76 -19.89 33.11
CA GLY A 237 62.06 -21.05 33.72
C GLY A 237 60.54 -20.92 33.84
N LEU A 238 59.94 -19.74 33.59
CA LEU A 238 58.48 -19.58 33.58
C LEU A 238 57.83 -20.08 32.28
N LEU A 239 58.58 -20.12 31.19
CA LEU A 239 58.15 -20.67 29.90
C LEU A 239 59.00 -21.90 29.52
N PRO A 240 58.43 -22.87 28.77
CA PRO A 240 59.20 -24.03 28.27
C PRO A 240 60.44 -23.62 27.46
N ALA A 241 61.49 -24.44 27.49
CA ALA A 241 62.68 -24.19 26.69
C ALA A 241 62.37 -24.20 25.17
N GLY A 242 62.86 -23.20 24.43
CA GLY A 242 62.58 -23.06 23.00
C GLY A 242 61.13 -22.64 22.69
N PHE A 243 60.40 -22.09 23.66
CA PHE A 243 59.02 -21.65 23.49
C PHE A 243 58.84 -20.64 22.35
N PHE A 244 59.82 -19.76 22.10
CA PHE A 244 59.75 -18.74 21.05
C PHE A 244 60.33 -19.21 19.71
N LYS A 245 60.89 -20.42 19.64
CA LYS A 245 61.54 -20.93 18.44
C LYS A 245 60.61 -20.88 17.22
N ASN A 246 61.05 -20.21 16.16
CA ASN A 246 60.32 -19.97 14.91
C ASN A 246 58.99 -19.20 15.05
N LYS A 247 58.69 -18.65 16.23
CA LYS A 247 57.46 -17.88 16.48
C LYS A 247 57.63 -16.41 16.08
N ILE A 248 56.53 -15.78 15.68
CA ILE A 248 56.45 -14.32 15.52
C ILE A 248 55.99 -13.78 16.87
N VAL A 249 56.79 -12.91 17.47
CA VAL A 249 56.53 -12.39 18.82
C VAL A 249 56.09 -10.94 18.70
N LEU A 250 54.90 -10.64 19.23
CA LEU A 250 54.36 -9.30 19.31
C LEU A 250 54.36 -8.85 20.76
N VAL A 251 54.92 -7.68 21.03
CA VAL A 251 55.04 -7.12 22.38
C VAL A 251 54.22 -5.85 22.43
N GLY A 252 53.22 -5.78 23.31
CA GLY A 252 52.31 -4.63 23.34
C GLY A 252 51.46 -4.58 24.60
N ARG A 253 50.75 -3.47 24.79
CA ARG A 253 49.95 -3.22 26.01
C ARG A 253 48.62 -4.00 25.97
N SER A 254 48.20 -4.52 27.13
CA SER A 254 46.93 -5.26 27.25
C SER A 254 46.11 -4.93 28.52
N THR A 255 46.58 -4.04 29.39
CA THR A 255 45.90 -3.69 30.66
C THR A 255 44.90 -2.54 30.58
N ARG A 256 44.04 -2.48 31.62
CA ARG A 256 43.28 -1.31 32.05
C ARG A 256 43.83 -0.86 33.41
N THR A 257 44.77 0.08 33.44
CA THR A 257 45.29 0.57 34.73
C THR A 257 44.56 1.85 35.14
N ALA A 258 44.18 2.00 36.42
CA ALA A 258 43.38 3.15 36.89
C ALA A 258 44.07 4.53 36.68
N THR A 259 45.40 4.54 36.57
CA THR A 259 46.24 5.71 36.22
C THR A 259 46.10 6.17 34.76
N GLU A 260 45.41 5.42 33.90
CA GLU A 260 45.18 5.71 32.48
C GLU A 260 44.00 6.67 32.23
N LEU A 261 43.22 7.01 33.26
CA LEU A 261 42.17 8.03 33.13
C LEU A 261 42.73 9.46 33.01
N THR A 262 44.04 9.65 33.28
CA THR A 262 44.69 10.97 33.35
C THR A 262 45.65 11.25 32.19
N ARG A 263 46.06 10.24 31.40
CA ARG A 263 46.82 10.41 30.15
C ARG A 263 46.14 9.63 29.02
N ARG A 264 45.91 10.31 27.90
CA ARG A 264 45.13 9.87 26.73
C ARG A 264 45.57 8.48 26.22
N GLN A 265 44.58 7.64 25.90
CA GLN A 265 44.60 6.33 25.22
C GLN A 265 45.07 5.08 26.01
N ALA A 266 44.10 4.30 26.47
CA ALA A 266 44.25 2.85 26.58
C ALA A 266 44.21 2.25 25.15
N ASP A 267 45.14 1.36 24.82
CA ASP A 267 45.26 0.71 23.50
C ASP A 267 44.23 -0.43 23.33
N LEU A 268 42.94 -0.05 23.38
CA LEU A 268 41.79 -0.95 23.32
C LEU A 268 40.75 -0.44 22.31
N PHE A 269 40.34 -1.30 21.38
CA PHE A 269 39.42 -0.97 20.29
C PHE A 269 38.14 -1.78 20.34
N ASN A 270 37.03 -1.28 19.79
CA ASN A 270 35.84 -2.12 19.65
C ASN A 270 36.05 -3.14 18.51
N SER A 271 35.61 -4.38 18.73
CA SER A 271 35.65 -5.43 17.72
C SER A 271 34.25 -5.87 17.25
N PRO A 272 34.15 -6.50 16.07
CA PRO A 272 32.90 -7.08 15.56
C PRO A 272 32.18 -8.04 16.53
N PHE A 273 32.91 -8.70 17.43
CA PHE A 273 32.36 -9.68 18.36
C PHE A 273 31.48 -9.08 19.47
N GLY A 274 31.52 -7.76 19.65
CA GLY A 274 30.66 -7.06 20.61
C GLY A 274 29.15 -7.18 20.29
N THR A 275 28.80 -7.43 19.03
CA THR A 275 27.40 -7.60 18.58
C THR A 275 26.80 -8.95 18.96
N ALA A 276 27.64 -9.98 19.16
CA ALA A 276 27.23 -11.35 19.50
C ALA A 276 27.33 -11.65 21.01
N GLY A 277 27.40 -10.62 21.86
CA GLY A 277 27.51 -10.77 23.32
C GLY A 277 28.93 -11.07 23.82
N GLY A 278 29.95 -11.00 22.95
CA GLY A 278 31.36 -11.14 23.33
C GLY A 278 31.94 -9.87 23.98
N GLU A 279 33.17 -9.97 24.48
CA GLU A 279 33.90 -8.79 24.97
C GLU A 279 34.04 -7.75 23.85
N ARG A 280 33.57 -6.52 24.12
CA ARG A 280 33.58 -5.43 23.14
C ARG A 280 34.99 -4.95 22.83
N LEU A 281 35.87 -4.93 23.83
CA LEU A 281 37.19 -4.31 23.75
C LEU A 281 38.28 -5.32 23.41
N PHE A 282 39.05 -5.02 22.37
CA PHE A 282 40.14 -5.80 21.82
C PHE A 282 41.47 -5.07 22.03
N PRO A 283 42.52 -5.71 22.58
CA PRO A 283 43.86 -5.12 22.64
C PRO A 283 44.41 -4.78 21.26
N GLY A 284 45.04 -3.60 21.11
CA GLY A 284 45.68 -3.17 19.86
C GLY A 284 46.70 -4.19 19.35
N VAL A 285 47.53 -4.72 20.25
CA VAL A 285 48.50 -5.78 19.91
C VAL A 285 47.86 -7.07 19.34
N GLU A 286 46.64 -7.41 19.77
CA GLU A 286 45.91 -8.59 19.23
C GLU A 286 45.31 -8.30 17.85
N LEU A 287 44.92 -7.04 17.61
CA LEU A 287 44.55 -6.57 16.28
C LEU A 287 45.76 -6.60 15.32
N GLN A 288 46.93 -6.17 15.77
CA GLN A 288 48.18 -6.29 15.00
C GLN A 288 48.50 -7.77 14.69
N ALA A 289 48.33 -8.67 15.66
CA ALA A 289 48.49 -10.12 15.44
C ALA A 289 47.53 -10.65 14.36
N THR A 290 46.28 -10.19 14.38
CA THR A 290 45.28 -10.52 13.35
C THR A 290 45.70 -10.03 11.98
N LEU A 291 46.22 -8.81 11.87
CA LEU A 291 46.70 -8.23 10.62
C LEU A 291 47.92 -9.00 10.07
N VAL A 292 48.92 -9.30 10.92
CA VAL A 292 50.08 -10.13 10.53
C VAL A 292 49.61 -11.47 9.97
N ASP A 293 48.66 -12.12 10.66
CA ASP A 293 48.10 -13.38 10.22
C ASP A 293 47.37 -13.25 8.88
N ASN A 294 46.58 -12.19 8.69
CA ASN A 294 45.87 -11.92 7.44
C ASN A 294 46.82 -11.71 6.26
N TYR A 295 47.94 -10.98 6.44
CA TYR A 295 48.95 -10.77 5.40
C TYR A 295 49.66 -12.07 5.02
N LEU A 296 50.02 -12.90 6.00
CA LEU A 296 50.80 -14.13 5.79
C LEU A 296 49.96 -15.31 5.29
N THR A 297 48.74 -15.48 5.79
CA THR A 297 47.85 -16.59 5.39
C THR A 297 46.93 -16.23 4.23
N GLY A 298 46.75 -14.93 3.97
CA GLY A 298 45.76 -14.45 3.02
C GLY A 298 44.31 -14.59 3.51
N GLY A 299 44.10 -14.57 4.82
CA GLY A 299 42.76 -14.64 5.42
C GLY A 299 42.08 -13.29 5.65
N GLY A 300 42.66 -12.19 5.16
CA GLY A 300 41.95 -10.93 5.05
C GLY A 300 40.86 -10.97 3.98
N LEU A 301 39.83 -10.16 4.19
CA LEU A 301 38.61 -10.13 3.39
C LEU A 301 38.71 -9.08 2.28
N ARG A 302 38.22 -9.41 1.09
CA ARG A 302 38.18 -8.50 -0.07
C ARG A 302 36.75 -8.15 -0.45
N SER A 303 36.55 -6.91 -0.88
CA SER A 303 35.23 -6.41 -1.28
C SER A 303 34.84 -6.95 -2.65
N VAL A 304 33.60 -7.41 -2.80
CA VAL A 304 33.04 -7.68 -4.13
C VAL A 304 32.73 -6.35 -4.82
N HIS A 305 33.10 -6.23 -6.10
CA HIS A 305 32.85 -5.04 -6.90
C HIS A 305 31.34 -4.72 -6.96
N GLU A 306 30.96 -3.46 -6.71
CA GLU A 306 29.57 -3.00 -6.56
C GLU A 306 28.67 -3.34 -7.75
N GLY A 307 29.25 -3.38 -8.96
CA GLY A 307 28.55 -3.77 -10.20
C GLY A 307 27.87 -5.15 -10.12
N TRP A 308 28.40 -6.10 -9.35
CA TRP A 308 27.77 -7.41 -9.16
C TRP A 308 26.51 -7.33 -8.29
N THR A 309 26.49 -6.43 -7.31
CA THR A 309 25.30 -6.15 -6.50
C THR A 309 24.20 -5.55 -7.37
N LEU A 310 24.55 -4.61 -8.25
CA LEU A 310 23.61 -4.01 -9.19
C LEU A 310 23.06 -5.05 -10.18
N ALA A 311 23.94 -5.92 -10.72
CA ALA A 311 23.54 -7.00 -11.62
C ALA A 311 22.56 -7.98 -10.95
N LEU A 312 22.78 -8.31 -9.67
CA LEU A 312 21.87 -9.16 -8.90
C LEU A 312 20.50 -8.49 -8.71
N VAL A 313 20.46 -7.20 -8.37
CA VAL A 313 19.19 -6.45 -8.25
C VAL A 313 18.42 -6.44 -9.58
N LEU A 314 19.12 -6.21 -10.70
CA LEU A 314 18.54 -6.26 -12.04
C LEU A 314 18.02 -7.64 -12.41
N LEU A 315 18.63 -8.71 -11.91
CA LEU A 315 18.18 -10.10 -12.11
C LEU A 315 16.97 -10.45 -11.24
N VAL A 316 16.91 -9.94 -10.01
CA VAL A 316 15.79 -10.16 -9.08
C VAL A 316 14.51 -9.44 -9.52
N LEU A 317 14.64 -8.25 -10.10
CA LEU A 317 13.51 -7.43 -10.56
C LEU A 317 12.51 -8.17 -11.46
N PRO A 318 12.90 -8.79 -12.60
CA PRO A 318 11.95 -9.51 -13.46
C PRO A 318 11.34 -10.74 -12.77
N VAL A 319 12.09 -11.42 -11.90
CA VAL A 319 11.59 -12.60 -11.15
C VAL A 319 10.46 -12.20 -10.21
N LEU A 320 10.61 -11.10 -9.46
CA LEU A 320 9.58 -10.61 -8.55
C LEU A 320 8.39 -9.99 -9.30
N LEU A 321 8.62 -9.29 -10.41
CA LEU A 321 7.55 -8.77 -11.26
C LEU A 321 6.72 -9.91 -11.87
N TRP A 322 7.37 -11.00 -12.29
CA TRP A 322 6.69 -12.20 -12.76
C TRP A 322 5.92 -12.89 -11.63
N GLY A 323 6.56 -13.08 -10.46
CA GLY A 323 5.96 -13.71 -9.29
C GLY A 323 4.70 -12.98 -8.82
N ASN A 324 4.78 -11.66 -8.70
CA ASN A 324 3.65 -10.82 -8.29
C ASN A 324 2.50 -10.78 -9.32
N ARG A 325 2.74 -11.21 -10.57
CA ARG A 325 1.71 -11.32 -11.61
C ARG A 325 1.10 -12.71 -11.71
N ARG A 326 1.85 -13.76 -11.38
CA ARG A 326 1.45 -15.16 -11.60
C ARG A 326 1.03 -15.89 -10.33
N LEU A 327 1.57 -15.48 -9.18
CA LEU A 327 1.33 -16.13 -7.89
C LEU A 327 0.29 -15.33 -7.08
N PRO A 328 -0.44 -15.99 -6.16
CA PRO A 328 -1.19 -15.27 -5.14
C PRO A 328 -0.25 -14.42 -4.27
N LEU A 329 -0.78 -13.41 -3.58
CA LEU A 329 0.01 -12.47 -2.78
C LEU A 329 0.97 -13.18 -1.80
N ALA A 330 0.48 -14.21 -1.09
CA ALA A 330 1.29 -15.00 -0.18
C ALA A 330 2.41 -15.78 -0.90
N GLY A 331 2.16 -16.27 -2.10
CA GLY A 331 3.17 -16.96 -2.92
C GLY A 331 4.26 -16.00 -3.42
N ALA A 332 3.89 -14.80 -3.84
CA ALA A 332 4.85 -13.75 -4.22
C ALA A 332 5.68 -13.27 -3.01
N ALA A 333 5.06 -13.16 -1.83
CA ALA A 333 5.74 -12.85 -0.58
C ALA A 333 6.76 -13.93 -0.20
N ALA A 334 6.36 -15.21 -0.30
CA ALA A 334 7.24 -16.34 -0.03
C ALA A 334 8.43 -16.38 -1.00
N LEU A 335 8.22 -16.07 -2.28
CA LEU A 335 9.30 -15.95 -3.26
C LEU A 335 10.28 -14.82 -2.88
N ALA A 336 9.77 -13.64 -2.51
CA ALA A 336 10.61 -12.53 -2.06
C ALA A 336 11.42 -12.88 -0.81
N ALA A 337 10.79 -13.50 0.19
CA ALA A 337 11.47 -13.97 1.39
C ALA A 337 12.55 -15.02 1.08
N ALA A 338 12.26 -15.99 0.20
CA ALA A 338 13.21 -17.00 -0.23
C ALA A 338 14.44 -16.38 -0.93
N LEU A 339 14.23 -15.36 -1.77
CA LEU A 339 15.32 -14.63 -2.42
C LEU A 339 16.17 -13.87 -1.39
N VAL A 340 15.56 -13.20 -0.41
CA VAL A 340 16.30 -12.52 0.67
C VAL A 340 17.16 -13.52 1.46
N VAL A 341 16.61 -14.68 1.81
CA VAL A 341 17.36 -15.74 2.50
C VAL A 341 18.49 -16.26 1.62
N ALA A 342 18.24 -16.51 0.33
CA ALA A 342 19.27 -16.96 -0.60
C ALA A 342 20.42 -15.95 -0.75
N ILE A 343 20.11 -14.65 -0.78
CA ILE A 343 21.08 -13.56 -0.80
C ILE A 343 21.93 -13.56 0.47
N ALA A 344 21.31 -13.66 1.65
CA ALA A 344 22.02 -13.69 2.92
C ALA A 344 22.93 -14.93 3.04
N LEU A 345 22.43 -16.11 2.66
CA LEU A 345 23.20 -17.35 2.65
C LEU A 345 24.36 -17.30 1.63
N GLY A 346 24.11 -16.74 0.45
CA GLY A 346 25.15 -16.54 -0.57
C GLY A 346 26.26 -15.60 -0.09
N SER A 347 25.89 -14.49 0.55
CA SER A 347 26.85 -13.56 1.18
C SER A 347 27.67 -14.24 2.28
N TRP A 348 27.02 -14.97 3.20
CA TRP A 348 27.71 -15.74 4.24
C TRP A 348 28.65 -16.81 3.66
N TRP A 349 28.23 -17.53 2.61
CA TRP A 349 29.06 -18.53 1.95
C TRP A 349 30.30 -17.92 1.28
N LEU A 350 30.15 -16.80 0.57
CA LEU A 350 31.27 -16.05 0.00
C LEU A 350 32.23 -15.54 1.08
N PHE A 351 31.67 -15.04 2.18
CA PHE A 351 32.42 -14.55 3.33
C PHE A 351 33.25 -15.67 3.97
N ALA A 352 32.60 -16.76 4.38
CA ALA A 352 33.24 -17.85 5.13
C ALA A 352 34.20 -18.68 4.27
N ARG A 353 33.86 -18.94 2.99
CA ARG A 353 34.63 -19.88 2.15
C ARG A 353 35.63 -19.21 1.22
N PHE A 354 35.34 -18.01 0.71
CA PHE A 354 36.15 -17.32 -0.30
C PHE A 354 36.82 -16.05 0.20
N GLN A 355 36.57 -15.66 1.46
CA GLN A 355 37.07 -14.42 2.03
C GLN A 355 36.62 -13.18 1.22
N LEU A 356 35.38 -13.23 0.72
CA LEU A 356 34.77 -12.15 -0.06
C LEU A 356 33.63 -11.51 0.74
N TRP A 357 33.75 -10.23 1.01
CA TRP A 357 32.68 -9.42 1.59
C TRP A 357 31.74 -8.94 0.48
N TRP A 358 30.55 -9.56 0.40
CA TRP A 358 29.47 -9.12 -0.46
C TRP A 358 28.31 -8.61 0.40
N PRO A 359 28.14 -7.28 0.55
CA PRO A 359 27.11 -6.72 1.43
C PRO A 359 25.70 -7.22 1.05
N PRO A 360 24.98 -7.93 1.93
CA PRO A 360 23.69 -8.52 1.59
C PRO A 360 22.54 -7.51 1.68
N LEU A 361 22.75 -6.38 2.38
CA LEU A 361 21.69 -5.45 2.75
C LEU A 361 21.03 -4.79 1.53
N LEU A 362 21.83 -4.27 0.59
CA LEU A 362 21.31 -3.62 -0.63
C LEU A 362 20.44 -4.56 -1.49
N PRO A 363 20.92 -5.74 -1.92
CA PRO A 363 20.10 -6.62 -2.75
C PRO A 363 18.89 -7.19 -1.99
N ALA A 364 18.99 -7.42 -0.68
CA ALA A 364 17.86 -7.84 0.15
C ALA A 364 16.79 -6.75 0.27
N ALA A 365 17.17 -5.52 0.60
CA ALA A 365 16.25 -4.39 0.71
C ALA A 365 15.59 -4.07 -0.65
N ALA A 366 16.36 -4.15 -1.74
CA ALA A 366 15.84 -4.01 -3.10
C ALA A 366 14.78 -5.08 -3.41
N ALA A 367 15.02 -6.35 -3.06
CA ALA A 367 14.03 -7.41 -3.25
C ALA A 367 12.72 -7.14 -2.50
N VAL A 368 12.80 -6.72 -1.22
CA VAL A 368 11.63 -6.36 -0.42
C VAL A 368 10.90 -5.14 -1.00
N ALA A 369 11.64 -4.11 -1.42
CA ALA A 369 11.08 -2.89 -1.99
C ALA A 369 10.39 -3.16 -3.34
N ILE A 370 10.99 -3.98 -4.22
CA ILE A 370 10.39 -4.40 -5.49
C ILE A 370 9.08 -5.15 -5.23
N TYR A 371 9.10 -6.13 -4.33
CA TYR A 371 7.89 -6.87 -3.97
C TYR A 371 6.79 -5.94 -3.44
N GLY A 372 7.12 -5.09 -2.46
CA GLY A 372 6.17 -4.15 -1.85
C GLY A 372 5.57 -3.17 -2.87
N ALA A 373 6.41 -2.57 -3.72
CA ALA A 373 5.97 -1.65 -4.76
C ALA A 373 5.08 -2.34 -5.81
N ALA A 374 5.46 -3.54 -6.26
CA ALA A 374 4.66 -4.32 -7.21
C ALA A 374 3.33 -4.76 -6.60
N ALA A 375 3.31 -5.19 -5.33
CA ALA A 375 2.10 -5.61 -4.62
C ALA A 375 1.14 -4.43 -4.41
N LEU A 376 1.65 -3.28 -3.96
CA LEU A 376 0.87 -2.05 -3.80
C LEU A 376 0.28 -1.60 -5.13
N ALA A 377 1.08 -1.67 -6.19
CA ALA A 377 0.61 -1.42 -7.55
C ALA A 377 -0.50 -2.40 -7.96
N GLY A 378 -0.28 -3.70 -7.79
CA GLY A 378 -1.32 -4.71 -8.06
C GLY A 378 -2.63 -4.41 -7.34
N TYR A 379 -2.55 -4.07 -6.04
CA TYR A 379 -3.71 -3.73 -5.21
C TYR A 379 -4.45 -2.47 -5.70
N ALA A 380 -3.71 -1.39 -5.98
CA ALA A 380 -4.30 -0.16 -6.49
C ALA A 380 -5.00 -0.38 -7.85
N ALA A 381 -4.41 -1.20 -8.73
CA ALA A 381 -5.00 -1.58 -10.00
C ALA A 381 -6.36 -2.28 -9.83
N VAL A 382 -6.40 -3.28 -8.94
CA VAL A 382 -7.62 -4.04 -8.65
C VAL A 382 -8.69 -3.15 -8.05
N ARG A 383 -8.31 -2.28 -7.10
CA ARG A 383 -9.24 -1.34 -6.46
C ARG A 383 -9.84 -0.34 -7.43
N GLN A 384 -9.04 0.20 -8.35
CA GLN A 384 -9.53 1.14 -9.37
C GLN A 384 -10.52 0.45 -10.33
N ARG A 385 -10.21 -0.77 -10.78
CA ARG A 385 -11.12 -1.56 -11.62
C ARG A 385 -12.44 -1.87 -10.91
N ALA A 386 -12.39 -2.22 -9.62
CA ALA A 386 -13.59 -2.46 -8.82
C ALA A 386 -14.46 -1.19 -8.71
N ARG A 387 -13.85 -0.02 -8.49
CA ARG A 387 -14.58 1.27 -8.48
C ARG A 387 -15.21 1.59 -9.83
N GLN A 388 -14.46 1.42 -10.92
CA GLN A 388 -14.99 1.65 -12.28
C GLN A 388 -16.15 0.71 -12.60
N THR A 389 -16.02 -0.56 -12.23
CA THR A 389 -17.08 -1.56 -12.42
C THR A 389 -18.34 -1.16 -11.64
N ARG A 390 -18.21 -0.79 -10.37
CA ARG A 390 -19.33 -0.30 -9.55
C ARG A 390 -19.97 0.96 -10.12
N ALA A 391 -19.17 1.92 -10.59
CA ALA A 391 -19.68 3.15 -11.20
C ALA A 391 -20.49 2.87 -12.49
N MET A 392 -20.08 1.87 -13.29
CA MET A 392 -20.85 1.44 -14.46
C MET A 392 -22.19 0.79 -14.06
N PHE A 393 -22.22 -0.06 -13.04
CA PHE A 393 -23.46 -0.66 -12.55
C PHE A 393 -24.42 0.34 -11.88
N ALA A 394 -23.89 1.39 -11.25
CA ALA A 394 -24.68 2.44 -10.61
C ALA A 394 -25.53 3.26 -11.59
N GLN A 395 -25.26 3.20 -12.90
CA GLN A 395 -26.09 3.82 -13.94
C GLN A 395 -27.38 3.04 -14.23
N TYR A 396 -27.44 1.77 -13.83
CA TYR A 396 -28.58 0.88 -14.12
C TYR A 396 -29.37 0.49 -12.87
N VAL A 397 -28.78 0.63 -11.68
CA VAL A 397 -29.40 0.26 -10.40
C VAL A 397 -28.99 1.28 -9.34
N PRO A 398 -29.93 1.90 -8.60
CA PRO A 398 -29.62 2.85 -7.53
C PRO A 398 -28.63 2.25 -6.51
N PRO A 399 -27.66 3.02 -5.98
CA PRO A 399 -26.60 2.50 -5.09
C PRO A 399 -27.14 1.72 -3.88
N ALA A 400 -28.25 2.18 -3.28
CA ALA A 400 -28.90 1.52 -2.16
C ALA A 400 -29.43 0.11 -2.49
N VAL A 401 -29.88 -0.10 -3.74
CA VAL A 401 -30.34 -1.41 -4.22
C VAL A 401 -29.13 -2.31 -4.47
N VAL A 402 -28.04 -1.80 -5.06
CA VAL A 402 -26.79 -2.57 -5.25
C VAL A 402 -26.19 -3.01 -3.92
N GLU A 403 -26.12 -2.12 -2.92
CA GLU A 403 -25.60 -2.44 -1.59
C GLU A 403 -26.43 -3.54 -0.92
N ARG A 404 -27.76 -3.48 -1.03
CA ARG A 404 -28.65 -4.49 -0.48
C ARG A 404 -28.56 -5.83 -1.22
N LEU A 405 -28.38 -5.82 -2.55
CA LEU A 405 -28.15 -7.04 -3.33
C LEU A 405 -26.79 -7.70 -3.03
N ILE A 406 -25.77 -6.90 -2.67
CA ILE A 406 -24.48 -7.43 -2.19
C ILE A 406 -24.62 -8.03 -0.79
N ALA A 407 -25.40 -7.36 0.09
CA ALA A 407 -25.65 -7.83 1.45
C ALA A 407 -26.54 -9.09 1.48
N HIS A 408 -27.46 -9.22 0.53
CA HIS A 408 -28.46 -10.28 0.44
C HIS A 408 -28.55 -10.84 -0.99
N PRO A 409 -27.57 -11.66 -1.43
CA PRO A 409 -27.52 -12.22 -2.78
C PRO A 409 -28.76 -13.04 -3.17
N GLU A 410 -29.48 -13.58 -2.19
CA GLU A 410 -30.73 -14.32 -2.33
C GLU A 410 -31.87 -13.52 -2.99
N LEU A 411 -31.83 -12.18 -2.88
CA LEU A 411 -32.80 -11.27 -3.50
C LEU A 411 -32.66 -11.21 -5.03
N MET A 412 -31.61 -11.78 -5.63
CA MET A 412 -31.43 -11.86 -7.10
C MET A 412 -32.08 -13.11 -7.75
N ARG A 413 -32.80 -13.94 -6.98
CA ARG A 413 -33.51 -15.10 -7.55
C ARG A 413 -34.83 -14.67 -8.20
N LEU A 414 -35.25 -15.42 -9.21
CA LEU A 414 -36.60 -15.29 -9.78
C LEU A 414 -37.64 -15.56 -8.70
N GLY A 415 -38.68 -14.73 -8.68
CA GLY A 415 -39.69 -14.76 -7.65
C GLY A 415 -39.97 -13.35 -7.12
N GLY A 416 -41.06 -13.23 -6.39
CA GLY A 416 -41.48 -11.98 -5.80
C GLY A 416 -42.35 -12.24 -4.59
N GLU A 417 -42.53 -11.19 -3.80
CA GLU A 417 -43.35 -11.19 -2.61
C GLU A 417 -44.63 -10.40 -2.85
N SER A 418 -45.74 -10.91 -2.32
CA SER A 418 -47.02 -10.20 -2.40
C SER A 418 -47.01 -9.04 -1.41
N ARG A 419 -46.92 -7.81 -1.93
CA ARG A 419 -46.92 -6.57 -1.15
C ARG A 419 -47.98 -5.63 -1.63
N GLU A 420 -48.49 -4.83 -0.71
CA GLU A 420 -49.27 -3.65 -1.06
C GLU A 420 -48.31 -2.52 -1.40
N VAL A 421 -48.55 -1.87 -2.53
CA VAL A 421 -47.74 -0.77 -3.03
C VAL A 421 -48.65 0.29 -3.63
N THR A 422 -48.17 1.54 -3.70
CA THR A 422 -48.80 2.56 -4.53
C THR A 422 -48.08 2.63 -5.87
N LEU A 423 -48.82 2.35 -6.94
CA LEU A 423 -48.35 2.35 -8.32
C LEU A 423 -48.61 3.71 -8.96
N MET A 424 -47.64 4.17 -9.75
CA MET A 424 -47.73 5.34 -10.58
C MET A 424 -47.46 4.97 -12.03
N PHE A 425 -48.33 5.45 -12.91
CA PHE A 425 -48.08 5.52 -14.34
C PHE A 425 -48.16 6.96 -14.79
N THR A 426 -47.19 7.39 -15.57
CA THR A 426 -47.23 8.67 -16.27
C THR A 426 -47.29 8.45 -17.78
N ASP A 427 -47.83 9.43 -18.51
CA ASP A 427 -47.81 9.46 -19.98
C ASP A 427 -47.74 10.91 -20.45
N LEU A 428 -47.14 11.16 -21.62
CA LEU A 428 -47.16 12.49 -22.23
C LEU A 428 -48.36 12.61 -23.18
N ALA A 429 -49.27 13.50 -22.84
CA ALA A 429 -50.50 13.69 -23.60
C ALA A 429 -50.22 14.03 -25.06
N SER A 430 -50.76 13.19 -25.96
CA SER A 430 -50.62 13.34 -27.42
C SER A 430 -49.17 13.27 -27.93
N PHE A 431 -48.26 12.63 -27.19
CA PHE A 431 -46.86 12.55 -27.58
C PHE A 431 -46.62 11.76 -28.87
N THR A 432 -47.43 10.73 -29.16
CA THR A 432 -47.32 10.02 -30.45
C THR A 432 -47.49 10.98 -31.63
N THR A 433 -48.51 11.83 -31.61
CA THR A 433 -48.74 12.86 -32.64
C THR A 433 -47.62 13.90 -32.65
N LEU A 434 -47.07 14.23 -31.47
CA LEU A 434 -45.94 15.14 -31.36
C LEU A 434 -44.67 14.56 -32.01
N SER A 435 -44.39 13.27 -31.78
CA SER A 435 -43.20 12.57 -32.27
C SER A 435 -43.19 12.42 -33.80
N GLU A 436 -44.36 12.41 -34.44
CA GLU A 436 -44.48 12.45 -35.91
C GLU A 436 -44.06 13.81 -36.50
N GLN A 437 -44.10 14.88 -35.70
CA GLN A 437 -43.76 16.24 -36.10
C GLN A 437 -42.33 16.64 -35.72
N LEU A 438 -41.69 15.89 -34.82
CA LEU A 438 -40.32 16.13 -34.36
C LEU A 438 -39.31 15.30 -35.14
N SER A 439 -38.07 15.78 -35.23
CA SER A 439 -36.96 14.92 -35.68
C SER A 439 -36.64 13.85 -34.63
N ALA A 440 -35.93 12.79 -35.03
CA ALA A 440 -35.48 11.75 -34.09
C ALA A 440 -34.62 12.34 -32.96
N ASP A 441 -33.69 13.26 -33.29
CA ASP A 441 -32.82 13.92 -32.31
C ASP A 441 -33.62 14.80 -31.35
N GLN A 442 -34.60 15.56 -31.85
CA GLN A 442 -35.49 16.38 -31.02
C GLN A 442 -36.39 15.53 -30.12
N THR A 443 -36.88 14.39 -30.63
CA THR A 443 -37.66 13.43 -29.84
C THR A 443 -36.83 12.87 -28.69
N VAL A 444 -35.58 12.48 -28.95
CA VAL A 444 -34.64 12.02 -27.93
C VAL A 444 -34.30 13.13 -26.93
N GLU A 445 -34.12 14.38 -27.39
CA GLU A 445 -33.88 15.53 -26.52
C GLU A 445 -35.04 15.77 -25.54
N VAL A 446 -36.28 15.76 -26.05
CA VAL A 446 -37.49 15.96 -25.24
C VAL A 446 -37.64 14.83 -24.22
N LEU A 447 -37.51 13.57 -24.64
CA LEU A 447 -37.62 12.41 -23.74
C LEU A 447 -36.52 12.39 -22.68
N THR A 448 -35.27 12.69 -23.08
CA THR A 448 -34.15 12.74 -22.15
C THR A 448 -34.34 13.85 -21.13
N ALA A 449 -34.78 15.04 -21.56
CA ALA A 449 -35.07 16.14 -20.65
C ALA A 449 -36.23 15.81 -19.68
N TYR A 450 -37.27 15.15 -20.18
CA TYR A 450 -38.39 14.66 -19.38
C TYR A 450 -37.94 13.64 -18.32
N PHE A 451 -37.24 12.58 -18.71
CA PHE A 451 -36.79 11.55 -17.77
C PHE A 451 -35.80 12.09 -16.75
N ASN A 452 -34.90 13.01 -17.13
CA ASN A 452 -33.96 13.65 -16.22
C ASN A 452 -34.66 14.55 -15.19
N ALA A 453 -35.84 15.11 -15.52
CA ALA A 453 -36.62 15.91 -14.59
C ALA A 453 -37.47 15.04 -13.66
N MET A 454 -38.06 13.94 -14.14
CA MET A 454 -38.98 13.11 -13.35
C MET A 454 -38.27 12.09 -12.45
N THR A 455 -37.20 11.45 -12.93
CA THR A 455 -36.52 10.36 -12.21
C THR A 455 -35.99 10.78 -10.82
N PRO A 456 -35.35 11.96 -10.66
CA PRO A 456 -34.91 12.40 -9.34
C PRO A 456 -36.06 12.57 -8.34
N ILE A 457 -37.26 12.96 -8.80
CA ILE A 457 -38.43 13.17 -7.94
C ILE A 457 -38.97 11.83 -7.41
N VAL A 458 -39.00 10.79 -8.26
CA VAL A 458 -39.33 9.42 -7.83
C VAL A 458 -38.39 8.99 -6.70
N HIS A 459 -37.07 9.14 -6.91
CA HIS A 459 -36.09 8.72 -5.92
C HIS A 459 -36.11 9.57 -4.63
N ALA A 460 -36.30 10.88 -4.74
CA ALA A 460 -36.34 11.79 -3.59
C ALA A 460 -37.52 11.52 -2.65
N THR A 461 -38.59 10.93 -3.18
CA THR A 461 -39.79 10.52 -2.42
C THR A 461 -39.77 9.05 -2.02
N GLY A 462 -38.64 8.34 -2.17
CA GLY A 462 -38.52 6.93 -1.78
C GLY A 462 -39.14 5.94 -2.76
N GLY A 463 -39.49 6.37 -3.97
CA GLY A 463 -40.04 5.53 -5.02
C GLY A 463 -38.99 4.69 -5.75
N THR A 464 -39.43 3.54 -6.22
CA THR A 464 -38.65 2.66 -7.11
C THR A 464 -39.12 2.87 -8.54
N LEU A 465 -38.21 3.33 -9.41
CA LEU A 465 -38.43 3.38 -10.84
C LEU A 465 -38.38 1.94 -11.40
N ASP A 466 -39.48 1.48 -11.99
CA ASP A 466 -39.56 0.15 -12.60
C ASP A 466 -38.96 0.18 -14.00
N LYS A 467 -39.56 0.96 -14.91
CA LYS A 467 -39.10 1.11 -16.29
C LYS A 467 -39.70 2.34 -16.98
N PHE A 468 -39.08 2.71 -18.09
CA PHE A 468 -39.65 3.60 -19.10
C PHE A 468 -40.38 2.77 -20.16
N ILE A 469 -41.57 3.19 -20.56
CA ILE A 469 -42.40 2.53 -21.57
C ILE A 469 -42.74 3.56 -22.65
N GLY A 470 -41.88 3.71 -23.66
CA GLY A 470 -42.02 4.81 -24.62
C GLY A 470 -41.77 6.15 -23.92
N ASP A 471 -42.78 7.01 -23.86
CA ASP A 471 -42.83 8.28 -23.14
C ASP A 471 -43.42 8.17 -21.72
N ALA A 472 -43.88 6.98 -21.32
CA ALA A 472 -44.43 6.72 -20.00
C ALA A 472 -43.36 6.35 -18.96
N VAL A 473 -43.60 6.75 -17.71
CA VAL A 473 -42.82 6.32 -16.54
C VAL A 473 -43.68 5.40 -15.67
N MET A 474 -43.15 4.22 -15.36
CA MET A 474 -43.74 3.32 -14.37
C MET A 474 -42.89 3.32 -13.09
N ALA A 475 -43.51 3.64 -11.96
CA ALA A 475 -42.87 3.64 -10.66
C ALA A 475 -43.81 3.12 -9.56
N PHE A 476 -43.25 2.70 -8.44
CA PHE A 476 -44.04 2.28 -7.28
C PHE A 476 -43.33 2.60 -5.94
N TRP A 477 -44.12 2.75 -4.89
CA TRP A 477 -43.68 2.99 -3.51
C TRP A 477 -44.12 1.85 -2.60
N GLY A 478 -43.36 1.58 -1.53
CA GLY A 478 -43.62 0.45 -0.61
C GLY A 478 -42.82 -0.83 -0.93
N ALA A 479 -41.95 -0.79 -1.93
CA ALA A 479 -40.99 -1.87 -2.22
C ALA A 479 -39.75 -1.30 -2.96
N PRO A 480 -38.54 -1.90 -2.80
CA PRO A 480 -38.18 -3.04 -1.94
C PRO A 480 -38.02 -2.69 -0.45
N LEU A 481 -38.06 -1.40 -0.11
CA LEU A 481 -38.06 -0.92 1.27
C LEU A 481 -39.50 -0.77 1.73
N ASP A 482 -39.77 -1.18 2.97
CA ASP A 482 -41.09 -0.99 3.58
C ASP A 482 -41.30 0.50 3.83
N ASP A 483 -42.44 1.00 3.38
CA ASP A 483 -42.80 2.41 3.52
C ASP A 483 -44.29 2.49 3.91
N PRO A 484 -44.62 2.63 5.20
CA PRO A 484 -46.01 2.76 5.65
C PRO A 484 -46.75 3.98 5.07
N GLN A 485 -46.02 4.95 4.53
CA GLN A 485 -46.54 6.19 3.96
C GLN A 485 -46.43 6.20 2.42
N HIS A 486 -46.30 5.03 1.78
CA HIS A 486 -46.09 4.91 0.34
C HIS A 486 -47.14 5.65 -0.50
N ALA A 487 -48.39 5.71 -0.05
CA ALA A 487 -49.46 6.43 -0.74
C ALA A 487 -49.25 7.96 -0.70
N GLU A 488 -48.84 8.48 0.46
CA GLU A 488 -48.55 9.91 0.65
C GLU A 488 -47.34 10.33 -0.19
N HIS A 489 -46.26 9.55 -0.14
CA HIS A 489 -45.06 9.81 -0.93
C HIS A 489 -45.31 9.76 -2.44
N ALA A 490 -46.12 8.81 -2.92
CA ALA A 490 -46.49 8.73 -4.33
C ALA A 490 -47.32 9.93 -4.80
N VAL A 491 -48.26 10.41 -3.97
CA VAL A 491 -49.05 11.62 -4.28
C VAL A 491 -48.19 12.87 -4.24
N ALA A 492 -47.29 12.99 -3.25
CA ALA A 492 -46.33 14.08 -3.18
C ALA A 492 -45.42 14.11 -4.41
N ALA A 493 -44.95 12.95 -4.87
CA ALA A 493 -44.18 12.81 -6.10
C ALA A 493 -44.99 13.28 -7.32
N ALA A 494 -46.25 12.86 -7.45
CA ALA A 494 -47.12 13.27 -8.56
C ALA A 494 -47.29 14.79 -8.62
N VAL A 495 -47.53 15.44 -7.48
CA VAL A 495 -47.66 16.90 -7.39
C VAL A 495 -46.34 17.58 -7.74
N ALA A 496 -45.22 17.11 -7.20
CA ALA A 496 -43.89 17.66 -7.49
C ALA A 496 -43.51 17.50 -8.97
N MET A 497 -43.87 16.38 -9.61
CA MET A 497 -43.65 16.18 -11.04
C MET A 497 -44.47 17.13 -11.89
N GLN A 498 -45.76 17.37 -11.55
CA GLN A 498 -46.58 18.37 -12.25
C GLN A 498 -46.00 19.79 -12.10
N GLN A 499 -45.44 20.13 -10.94
CA GLN A 499 -44.74 21.40 -10.74
C GLN A 499 -43.45 21.49 -11.58
N ALA A 500 -42.64 20.41 -11.60
CA ALA A 500 -41.41 20.35 -12.39
C ALA A 500 -41.67 20.45 -13.90
N MET A 501 -42.83 19.97 -14.38
CA MET A 501 -43.24 20.12 -15.77
C MET A 501 -43.33 21.59 -16.21
N GLN A 502 -43.72 22.51 -15.32
CA GLN A 502 -43.81 23.93 -15.67
C GLN A 502 -42.44 24.50 -16.07
N ALA A 503 -41.40 24.20 -15.29
CA ALA A 503 -40.03 24.62 -15.59
C ALA A 503 -39.48 23.92 -16.84
N LEU A 504 -39.77 22.62 -17.01
CA LEU A 504 -39.35 21.86 -18.18
C LEU A 504 -39.97 22.42 -19.48
N VAL A 505 -41.27 22.68 -19.49
CA VAL A 505 -41.98 23.25 -20.64
C VAL A 505 -41.43 24.63 -21.00
N ALA A 506 -41.15 25.49 -20.02
CA ALA A 506 -40.52 26.79 -20.25
C ALA A 506 -39.13 26.63 -20.91
N GLY A 507 -38.32 25.68 -20.43
CA GLY A 507 -37.00 25.37 -21.00
C GLY A 507 -37.04 24.74 -22.39
N LEU A 508 -38.09 23.98 -22.73
CA LEU A 508 -38.32 23.45 -24.07
C LEU A 508 -38.74 24.58 -25.04
N ALA A 509 -39.66 25.45 -24.60
CA ALA A 509 -40.10 26.59 -25.38
C ALA A 509 -38.95 27.55 -25.73
N ALA A 510 -38.04 27.81 -24.79
CA ALA A 510 -36.83 28.62 -25.02
C ALA A 510 -35.90 28.04 -26.11
N ARG A 511 -35.99 26.73 -26.38
CA ARG A 511 -35.23 26.02 -27.43
C ARG A 511 -36.05 25.81 -28.72
N GLY A 512 -37.24 26.39 -28.82
CA GLY A 512 -38.13 26.24 -29.97
C GLY A 512 -38.82 24.87 -30.06
N LEU A 513 -38.83 24.10 -28.97
CA LEU A 513 -39.50 22.81 -28.90
C LEU A 513 -40.95 22.96 -28.40
N PRO A 514 -41.88 22.11 -28.86
CA PRO A 514 -43.30 22.21 -28.51
C PRO A 514 -43.56 21.88 -27.03
N PRO A 515 -44.62 22.45 -26.43
CA PRO A 515 -44.99 22.15 -25.05
C PRO A 515 -45.50 20.72 -24.91
N ILE A 516 -45.14 20.08 -23.80
CA ILE A 516 -45.59 18.73 -23.43
C ILE A 516 -46.41 18.79 -22.14
N HIS A 517 -47.38 17.89 -22.02
CA HIS A 517 -48.28 17.82 -20.86
C HIS A 517 -48.25 16.39 -20.33
N MET A 518 -48.14 16.24 -19.01
CA MET A 518 -48.06 14.93 -18.39
C MET A 518 -49.36 14.59 -17.68
N ARG A 519 -49.80 13.34 -17.82
CA ARG A 519 -50.90 12.74 -17.06
C ARG A 519 -50.33 11.70 -16.10
N ILE A 520 -50.95 11.57 -14.94
CA ILE A 520 -50.50 10.67 -13.88
C ILE A 520 -51.69 9.89 -13.34
N GLY A 521 -51.55 8.57 -13.28
CA GLY A 521 -52.49 7.64 -12.65
C GLY A 521 -51.89 6.99 -11.41
N LEU A 522 -52.61 7.05 -10.29
CA LEU A 522 -52.19 6.49 -9.01
C LEU A 522 -53.20 5.47 -8.47
N HIS A 523 -52.73 4.28 -8.12
CA HIS A 523 -53.55 3.27 -7.47
C HIS A 523 -52.76 2.49 -6.43
N THR A 524 -53.38 2.24 -5.28
CA THR A 524 -52.83 1.44 -4.20
C THR A 524 -53.51 0.09 -4.18
N GLY A 525 -52.71 -0.98 -4.21
CA GLY A 525 -53.24 -2.33 -4.19
C GLY A 525 -52.15 -3.39 -4.04
N ARG A 526 -52.58 -4.63 -3.79
CA ARG A 526 -51.67 -5.77 -3.64
C ARG A 526 -51.16 -6.23 -5.01
N VAL A 527 -49.85 -6.33 -5.15
CA VAL A 527 -49.15 -6.88 -6.31
C VAL A 527 -48.06 -7.84 -5.87
N VAL A 528 -47.51 -8.59 -6.81
CA VAL A 528 -46.26 -9.34 -6.61
C VAL A 528 -45.12 -8.44 -7.08
N VAL A 529 -44.22 -8.06 -6.18
CA VAL A 529 -43.00 -7.31 -6.51
C VAL A 529 -41.81 -8.25 -6.44
N GLY A 530 -40.99 -8.28 -7.47
CA GLY A 530 -39.78 -9.10 -7.48
C GLY A 530 -39.12 -9.19 -8.84
N ASN A 531 -38.15 -10.10 -8.97
CA ASN A 531 -37.48 -10.35 -10.24
C ASN A 531 -38.37 -11.22 -11.12
N VAL A 532 -38.93 -10.62 -12.17
CA VAL A 532 -39.78 -11.33 -13.13
C VAL A 532 -39.15 -11.30 -14.52
N GLY A 533 -39.18 -12.46 -15.19
CA GLY A 533 -38.65 -12.67 -16.53
C GLY A 533 -38.19 -14.11 -16.73
N SER A 534 -37.24 -14.33 -17.63
CA SER A 534 -36.57 -15.62 -17.82
C SER A 534 -35.27 -15.70 -17.00
N GLU A 535 -34.70 -16.89 -16.87
CA GLU A 535 -33.40 -17.10 -16.20
C GLU A 535 -32.27 -16.26 -16.82
N GLN A 536 -32.38 -15.92 -18.11
CA GLN A 536 -31.40 -15.14 -18.85
C GLN A 536 -31.70 -13.63 -18.84
N ARG A 537 -32.95 -13.24 -18.59
CA ARG A 537 -33.39 -11.84 -18.63
C ARG A 537 -34.57 -11.63 -17.70
N PHE A 538 -34.32 -11.01 -16.55
CA PHE A 538 -35.33 -10.60 -15.59
C PHE A 538 -35.15 -9.13 -15.20
N SER A 539 -36.24 -8.52 -14.74
CA SER A 539 -36.26 -7.17 -14.20
C SER A 539 -37.00 -7.17 -12.86
N TYR A 540 -36.54 -6.35 -11.92
CA TYR A 540 -37.29 -6.11 -10.68
C TYR A 540 -38.50 -5.24 -11.00
N THR A 541 -39.71 -5.79 -10.93
CA THR A 541 -40.94 -5.16 -11.43
C THR A 541 -42.15 -5.55 -10.57
N ALA A 542 -43.22 -4.75 -10.64
CA ALA A 542 -44.49 -5.06 -10.00
C ALA A 542 -45.46 -5.73 -11.00
N ILE A 543 -46.07 -6.85 -10.60
CA ILE A 543 -47.06 -7.57 -11.41
C ILE A 543 -48.32 -7.83 -10.60
N GLY A 544 -49.46 -7.48 -11.17
CA GLY A 544 -50.75 -7.75 -10.56
C GLY A 544 -51.84 -6.95 -11.25
N ASP A 545 -53.07 -7.27 -10.87
CA ASP A 545 -54.25 -6.60 -11.39
C ASP A 545 -54.28 -5.08 -11.05
N ALA A 546 -53.77 -4.70 -9.88
CA ALA A 546 -53.63 -3.30 -9.46
C ALA A 546 -52.74 -2.46 -10.41
N VAL A 547 -51.74 -3.07 -11.06
CA VAL A 547 -50.88 -2.40 -12.06
C VAL A 547 -51.70 -1.88 -13.24
N ASN A 548 -52.64 -2.69 -13.72
CA ASN A 548 -53.49 -2.32 -14.84
C ASN A 548 -54.47 -1.20 -14.47
N LEU A 549 -54.93 -1.14 -13.21
CA LEU A 549 -55.81 -0.08 -12.76
C LEU A 549 -55.08 1.28 -12.72
N ALA A 550 -53.85 1.32 -12.20
CA ALA A 550 -53.02 2.54 -12.20
C ALA A 550 -52.80 3.08 -13.63
N ALA A 551 -52.41 2.20 -14.57
CA ALA A 551 -52.20 2.57 -15.97
C ALA A 551 -53.47 3.10 -16.65
N ARG A 552 -54.65 2.60 -16.27
CA ARG A 552 -55.92 3.07 -16.87
C ARG A 552 -56.42 4.37 -16.24
N LEU A 553 -56.09 4.62 -14.97
CA LEU A 553 -56.35 5.91 -14.33
C LEU A 553 -55.50 7.03 -14.92
N GLU A 554 -54.27 6.72 -15.37
CA GLU A 554 -53.47 7.67 -16.16
C GLU A 554 -54.29 8.11 -17.39
N GLY A 555 -54.68 7.18 -18.26
CA GLY A 555 -55.42 7.51 -19.48
C GLY A 555 -56.78 8.19 -19.23
N ALA A 556 -57.44 7.87 -18.10
CA ALA A 556 -58.68 8.49 -17.68
C ALA A 556 -58.56 10.00 -17.44
N ASN A 557 -57.35 10.54 -17.19
CA ASN A 557 -57.15 11.98 -17.04
C ASN A 557 -57.67 12.76 -18.26
N LYS A 558 -57.60 12.17 -19.47
CA LYS A 558 -58.15 12.77 -20.70
C LYS A 558 -59.64 13.07 -20.57
N ALA A 559 -60.39 12.15 -19.99
CA ALA A 559 -61.82 12.28 -19.79
C ALA A 559 -62.17 13.37 -18.77
N PHE A 560 -61.38 13.51 -17.72
CA PHE A 560 -61.66 14.48 -16.65
C PHE A 560 -60.99 15.84 -16.84
N GLY A 561 -60.08 15.96 -17.82
CA GLY A 561 -59.29 17.18 -18.03
C GLY A 561 -58.27 17.45 -16.93
N THR A 562 -57.87 16.41 -16.19
CA THR A 562 -56.96 16.50 -15.05
C THR A 562 -55.53 16.12 -15.43
N GLY A 563 -54.56 16.46 -14.58
CA GLY A 563 -53.17 15.99 -14.69
C GLY A 563 -52.81 14.84 -13.75
N ILE A 564 -53.59 14.66 -12.67
CA ILE A 564 -53.40 13.59 -11.68
C ILE A 564 -54.76 12.96 -11.39
N LEU A 565 -54.84 11.65 -11.46
CA LEU A 565 -55.97 10.87 -10.95
C LEU A 565 -55.50 9.82 -9.98
N LEU A 566 -56.23 9.68 -8.88
CA LEU A 566 -55.98 8.66 -7.87
C LEU A 566 -57.26 7.91 -7.51
N SER A 567 -57.10 6.60 -7.29
CA SER A 567 -58.19 5.72 -6.85
C SER A 567 -58.62 5.98 -5.41
N ALA A 568 -59.84 5.56 -5.07
CA ALA A 568 -60.33 5.53 -3.68
C ALA A 568 -59.41 4.78 -2.71
N ALA A 569 -58.77 3.70 -3.16
CA ALA A 569 -57.82 2.94 -2.35
C ALA A 569 -56.60 3.77 -1.96
N THR A 570 -56.07 4.58 -2.88
CA THR A 570 -55.00 5.55 -2.57
C THR A 570 -55.51 6.64 -1.64
N ALA A 571 -56.68 7.22 -1.94
CA ALA A 571 -57.26 8.30 -1.12
C ALA A 571 -57.47 7.89 0.34
N ALA A 572 -57.90 6.65 0.60
CA ALA A 572 -58.16 6.14 1.94
C ALA A 572 -56.90 6.01 2.83
N GLN A 573 -55.71 5.98 2.23
CA GLN A 573 -54.43 5.89 2.94
C GLN A 573 -53.73 7.23 3.12
N LEU A 574 -54.32 8.33 2.63
CA LEU A 574 -53.74 9.66 2.77
C LEU A 574 -54.15 10.32 4.09
N PRO A 575 -53.27 11.12 4.71
CA PRO A 575 -53.66 11.90 5.86
C PRO A 575 -54.69 12.98 5.49
N PRO A 576 -55.54 13.44 6.44
CA PRO A 576 -56.56 14.47 6.18
C PRO A 576 -56.01 15.82 5.69
N THR A 577 -54.71 16.03 5.82
CA THR A 577 -53.99 17.22 5.34
C THR A 577 -53.87 17.27 3.81
N VAL A 578 -53.99 16.13 3.11
CA VAL A 578 -53.93 16.09 1.64
C VAL A 578 -55.30 16.43 1.08
N ALA A 579 -55.39 17.58 0.42
CA ALA A 579 -56.64 18.09 -0.11
C ALA A 579 -57.01 17.42 -1.44
N LEU A 580 -58.12 16.65 -1.44
CA LEU A 580 -58.60 15.90 -2.59
C LEU A 580 -60.00 16.32 -3.02
N ARG A 581 -60.21 16.43 -4.34
CA ARG A 581 -61.52 16.62 -4.97
C ARG A 581 -62.02 15.29 -5.52
N ALA A 582 -63.18 14.84 -5.06
CA ALA A 582 -63.90 13.72 -5.67
C ALA A 582 -64.45 14.14 -7.04
N LEU A 583 -64.28 13.30 -8.05
CA LEU A 583 -64.73 13.59 -9.41
C LEU A 583 -65.91 12.72 -9.81
N ASP A 584 -65.73 11.40 -9.80
CA ASP A 584 -66.74 10.47 -10.30
C ASP A 584 -66.47 9.02 -9.86
N ASP A 585 -67.44 8.14 -10.06
CA ASP A 585 -67.31 6.69 -9.95
C ASP A 585 -67.19 6.08 -11.34
N VAL A 586 -66.04 5.48 -11.64
CA VAL A 586 -65.72 4.94 -12.97
C VAL A 586 -65.58 3.42 -12.96
N ILE A 587 -66.09 2.78 -14.00
CA ILE A 587 -65.88 1.37 -14.28
C ILE A 587 -64.77 1.26 -15.33
N VAL A 588 -63.67 0.65 -14.93
CA VAL A 588 -62.52 0.47 -15.79
C VAL A 588 -62.71 -0.75 -16.68
N LYS A 589 -62.35 -0.68 -17.97
CA LYS A 589 -62.56 -1.76 -18.95
C LYS A 589 -62.11 -3.14 -18.43
N GLY A 590 -63.01 -4.11 -18.32
CA GLY A 590 -62.69 -5.45 -17.77
C GLY A 590 -62.77 -5.57 -16.24
N LYS A 591 -63.28 -4.55 -15.56
CA LYS A 591 -63.73 -4.59 -14.15
C LYS A 591 -65.24 -4.40 -14.09
N THR A 592 -65.87 -5.00 -13.09
CA THR A 592 -67.31 -4.85 -12.80
C THR A 592 -67.57 -3.91 -11.63
N GLU A 593 -66.59 -3.73 -10.74
CA GLU A 593 -66.68 -2.86 -9.57
C GLU A 593 -66.34 -1.40 -9.94
N PRO A 594 -67.21 -0.44 -9.60
CA PRO A 594 -66.90 0.99 -9.72
C PRO A 594 -65.75 1.40 -8.79
N VAL A 595 -64.87 2.26 -9.30
CA VAL A 595 -63.80 2.89 -8.53
C VAL A 595 -64.04 4.39 -8.50
N ARG A 596 -64.14 4.96 -7.29
CA ARG A 596 -64.16 6.42 -7.14
C ARG A 596 -62.80 7.00 -7.47
N VAL A 597 -62.79 8.06 -8.25
CA VAL A 597 -61.57 8.77 -8.64
C VAL A 597 -61.53 10.18 -8.08
N PHE A 598 -60.33 10.60 -7.72
CA PHE A 598 -60.04 11.87 -7.09
C PHE A 598 -58.88 12.57 -7.81
N THR A 599 -58.78 13.89 -7.65
CA THR A 599 -57.61 14.69 -8.02
C THR A 599 -57.19 15.55 -6.83
N PRO A 600 -55.89 15.81 -6.62
CA PRO A 600 -55.44 16.86 -5.69
C PRO A 600 -56.08 18.21 -6.05
N CYS A 601 -56.56 18.95 -5.05
CA CYS A 601 -57.23 20.23 -5.25
C CYS A 601 -57.21 21.09 -3.97
N ASP A 602 -56.58 22.26 -4.00
CA ASP A 602 -56.45 23.12 -2.82
C ASP A 602 -57.67 24.02 -2.55
N ASP A 603 -58.57 24.21 -3.53
CA ASP A 603 -59.78 25.02 -3.35
C ASP A 603 -60.87 24.25 -2.58
N ALA A 604 -61.06 24.63 -1.31
CA ALA A 604 -62.05 24.01 -0.42
C ALA A 604 -63.47 24.09 -0.95
N THR A 605 -63.83 25.22 -1.59
CA THR A 605 -65.18 25.43 -2.13
C THR A 605 -65.45 24.44 -3.26
N VAL A 606 -64.46 24.22 -4.13
CA VAL A 606 -64.57 23.27 -5.25
C VAL A 606 -64.63 21.83 -4.73
N ARG A 607 -63.82 21.48 -3.72
CA ARG A 607 -63.84 20.13 -3.12
C ARG A 607 -65.20 19.80 -2.50
N GLU A 608 -65.71 20.71 -1.68
CA GLU A 608 -67.01 20.55 -1.00
C GLU A 608 -68.15 20.49 -2.00
N ALA A 609 -68.19 21.41 -2.97
CA ALA A 609 -69.22 21.42 -4.00
C ALA A 609 -69.15 20.18 -4.91
N SER A 610 -67.96 19.71 -5.28
CA SER A 610 -67.83 18.48 -6.10
C SER A 610 -68.27 17.23 -5.34
N SER A 611 -67.92 17.14 -4.05
CA SER A 611 -68.34 16.02 -3.20
C SER A 611 -69.85 16.03 -2.96
N ALA A 612 -70.43 17.21 -2.74
CA ALA A 612 -71.88 17.38 -2.59
C ALA A 612 -72.63 17.11 -3.89
N ALA A 613 -72.09 17.55 -5.04
CA ALA A 613 -72.64 17.26 -6.37
C ALA A 613 -72.69 15.75 -6.63
N LEU A 614 -71.59 15.04 -6.34
CA LEU A 614 -71.53 13.60 -6.51
C LEU A 614 -72.48 12.89 -5.54
N ALA A 615 -72.53 13.29 -4.27
CA ALA A 615 -73.48 12.74 -3.31
C ALA A 615 -74.96 12.92 -3.74
N ALA A 616 -75.31 14.12 -4.23
CA ALA A 616 -76.64 14.42 -4.75
C ALA A 616 -76.96 13.60 -6.02
N PHE A 617 -76.00 13.45 -6.93
CA PHE A 617 -76.13 12.58 -8.11
C PHE A 617 -76.39 11.13 -7.71
N HIS A 618 -75.66 10.60 -6.73
CA HIS A 618 -75.89 9.26 -6.18
C HIS A 618 -77.27 9.11 -5.51
N ALA A 619 -77.74 10.15 -4.83
CA ALA A 619 -79.05 10.20 -4.18
C ALA A 619 -80.22 10.46 -5.15
N ARG A 620 -79.95 10.65 -6.44
CA ARG A 620 -80.92 11.08 -7.47
C ARG A 620 -81.56 12.46 -7.20
N ASP A 621 -80.89 13.30 -6.43
CA ASP A 621 -81.24 14.70 -6.22
C ASP A 621 -80.66 15.55 -7.35
N TRP A 622 -81.33 15.55 -8.51
CA TRP A 622 -80.87 16.27 -9.71
C TRP A 622 -80.75 17.78 -9.50
N PRO A 623 -81.74 18.47 -8.91
CA PRO A 623 -81.61 19.90 -8.64
C PRO A 623 -80.45 20.22 -7.68
N GLY A 624 -80.25 19.38 -6.65
CA GLY A 624 -79.12 19.51 -5.73
C GLY A 624 -77.78 19.31 -6.44
N ALA A 625 -77.66 18.31 -7.31
CA ALA A 625 -76.46 18.04 -8.10
C ALA A 625 -76.16 19.21 -9.07
N GLU A 626 -77.16 19.68 -9.83
CA GLU A 626 -77.02 20.81 -10.75
C GLU A 626 -76.60 22.11 -10.03
N ALA A 627 -77.17 22.39 -8.84
CA ALA A 627 -76.82 23.56 -8.04
C ALA A 627 -75.36 23.53 -7.58
N GLN A 628 -74.86 22.38 -7.10
CA GLN A 628 -73.47 22.26 -6.68
C GLN A 628 -72.51 22.26 -7.87
N LEU A 629 -72.88 21.66 -9.01
CA LEU A 629 -72.10 21.71 -10.25
C LEU A 629 -72.00 23.13 -10.82
N ALA A 630 -73.07 23.92 -10.73
CA ALA A 630 -73.02 25.34 -11.09
C ALA A 630 -71.99 26.10 -10.25
N ARG A 631 -71.94 25.87 -8.92
CA ARG A 631 -70.93 26.46 -8.04
C ARG A 631 -69.51 26.07 -8.42
N VAL A 632 -69.29 24.82 -8.85
CA VAL A 632 -67.98 24.38 -9.35
C VAL A 632 -67.62 25.10 -10.65
N LEU A 633 -68.55 25.20 -11.60
CA LEU A 633 -68.32 25.83 -12.90
C LEU A 633 -68.20 27.35 -12.84
N GLU A 634 -68.79 28.01 -11.84
CA GLU A 634 -68.57 29.42 -11.53
C GLU A 634 -67.12 29.67 -11.08
N ARG A 635 -66.57 28.75 -10.26
CA ARG A 635 -65.22 28.86 -9.73
C ARG A 635 -64.15 28.39 -10.72
N LEU A 636 -64.47 27.37 -11.52
CA LEU A 636 -63.61 26.79 -12.55
C LEU A 636 -64.37 26.72 -13.90
N PRO A 637 -64.45 27.84 -14.64
CA PRO A 637 -65.07 27.85 -15.96
C PRO A 637 -64.34 26.89 -16.90
N GLY A 638 -65.08 25.94 -17.49
CA GLY A 638 -64.51 24.94 -18.41
C GLY A 638 -63.99 23.66 -17.76
N ASP A 639 -64.27 23.44 -16.46
CA ASP A 639 -63.95 22.18 -15.79
C ASP A 639 -64.67 20.99 -16.46
N LEU A 640 -63.90 20.13 -17.10
CA LEU A 640 -64.43 19.02 -17.90
C LEU A 640 -65.11 17.97 -17.03
N ALA A 641 -64.56 17.68 -15.85
CA ALA A 641 -65.16 16.75 -14.89
C ALA A 641 -66.56 17.19 -14.44
N ALA A 642 -66.73 18.45 -14.04
CA ALA A 642 -68.02 19.00 -13.64
C ALA A 642 -69.00 19.09 -14.82
N THR A 643 -68.51 19.46 -16.01
CA THR A 643 -69.34 19.51 -17.22
C THR A 643 -69.91 18.14 -17.57
N ARG A 644 -69.07 17.11 -17.54
CA ARG A 644 -69.48 15.72 -17.81
C ARG A 644 -70.42 15.17 -16.75
N LEU A 645 -70.16 15.43 -15.47
CA LEU A 645 -71.09 15.01 -14.42
C LEU A 645 -72.46 15.69 -14.59
N ARG A 646 -72.49 16.95 -15.05
CA ARG A 646 -73.74 17.66 -15.38
C ARG A 646 -74.47 17.04 -16.57
N GLU A 647 -73.75 16.64 -17.63
CA GLU A 647 -74.33 15.91 -18.76
C GLU A 647 -74.93 14.58 -18.29
N ARG A 648 -74.23 13.84 -17.42
CA ARG A 648 -74.73 12.60 -16.84
C ARG A 648 -75.95 12.80 -15.94
N VAL A 649 -76.03 13.91 -15.20
CA VAL A 649 -77.24 14.30 -14.46
C VAL A 649 -78.42 14.51 -15.41
N ALA A 650 -78.19 15.22 -16.53
CA ALA A 650 -79.23 15.46 -17.53
C ALA A 650 -79.69 14.16 -18.23
N GLU A 651 -78.76 13.28 -18.59
CA GLU A 651 -79.05 11.94 -19.13
C GLU A 651 -79.84 11.09 -18.14
N ALA A 652 -79.40 11.05 -16.88
CA ALA A 652 -80.07 10.28 -15.82
C ALA A 652 -81.49 10.80 -15.53
N ARG A 653 -81.70 12.12 -15.60
CA ARG A 653 -83.02 12.75 -15.44
C ARG A 653 -83.98 12.43 -16.59
N ALA A 654 -83.46 12.21 -17.79
CA ALA A 654 -84.26 11.86 -18.97
C ALA A 654 -84.68 10.39 -19.01
N LEU A 655 -84.12 9.53 -18.14
CA LEU A 655 -84.49 8.13 -18.05
C LEU A 655 -85.88 7.94 -17.43
N PRO A 656 -86.69 6.97 -17.93
CA PRO A 656 -87.90 6.52 -17.26
C PRO A 656 -87.63 6.08 -15.81
N ALA A 657 -88.58 6.30 -14.90
CA ALA A 657 -88.40 6.01 -13.47
C ALA A 657 -88.09 4.54 -13.14
N ASP A 658 -88.45 3.62 -14.05
CA ASP A 658 -88.27 2.17 -14.01
C ASP A 658 -87.04 1.67 -14.80
N ALA A 659 -86.32 2.55 -15.50
CA ALA A 659 -85.12 2.17 -16.23
C ALA A 659 -83.95 1.84 -15.28
N PRO A 660 -83.13 0.82 -15.58
CA PRO A 660 -81.95 0.51 -14.79
C PRO A 660 -80.95 1.66 -14.88
N TRP A 661 -80.63 2.25 -13.73
CA TRP A 661 -79.66 3.34 -13.61
C TRP A 661 -78.47 2.91 -12.75
N PHE A 662 -77.28 3.19 -13.25
CA PHE A 662 -76.02 2.95 -12.54
C PHE A 662 -75.30 4.29 -12.32
N PRO A 663 -74.90 4.61 -11.08
CA PRO A 663 -74.20 5.87 -10.79
C PRO A 663 -72.77 5.88 -11.31
N ALA A 664 -72.23 4.72 -11.72
CA ALA A 664 -70.90 4.62 -12.27
C ALA A 664 -70.90 4.61 -13.81
N VAL A 665 -69.86 5.16 -14.41
CA VAL A 665 -69.71 5.24 -15.88
C VAL A 665 -68.50 4.45 -16.35
N ALA A 666 -68.64 3.74 -17.46
CA ALA A 666 -67.52 3.01 -18.05
C ALA A 666 -66.52 4.00 -18.67
N LEU A 667 -65.22 3.85 -18.39
CA LEU A 667 -64.16 4.75 -18.88
C LEU A 667 -64.06 4.83 -20.41
N ASP A 668 -64.55 3.83 -21.14
CA ASP A 668 -64.60 3.82 -22.61
C ASP A 668 -65.80 4.59 -23.19
N LYS A 669 -66.75 4.97 -22.34
CA LYS A 669 -67.91 5.83 -22.66
C LYS A 669 -67.69 7.30 -22.26
N LEU A 670 -66.54 7.60 -21.64
CA LEU A 670 -66.03 8.93 -21.30
C LEU A 670 -64.95 9.32 -22.30
#